data_AF-A0A7K3H3J9-F1
#
_entry.id   AF-A0A7K3H3J9-F1
#
_cell.length_a   1.000
_cell.length_b   1.000
_cell.length_c   1.000
_cell.angle_alpha   90.00
_cell.angle_beta   90.00
_cell.angle_gamma   90.00
#
_symmetry.space_group_name_H-M   'P 1'
#
loop_
_entity.id
_entity.type
_entity.pdbx_description
1 polymer ?
#
loop_
_entity_poly.entity_id
_entity_poly.type
_entity_poly.pdbx_seq_one_letter_code
_entity_poly.pdbx_strand_id
1 'polypeptide(L)'
;MAVTLADVAAHAKVSSATVSRVLSGNYPVSEATRARVLRAVNELDYVVNGPASALAAATSDLVGILVNDIADPFFGIIAGAVQSEIAGLPGGGGKLAVVCNTGGSPERELTYLTLLQRQRAAAVVVTGGAAEGADHAAAVAAKLGRLTAAGTRVVLCGRPPLPHSGDGEPAVTTLAFDNRGGAQRLTEHLLALGHRRIGYVTGPPDRTTTRHRLEGHRAALATAGLTGGSERLTVHGSFDRASGYDATLELLRREPGLTAVVAANDTIALGAFAALRDRGLRIPEDVSVAGFDDLPFSADAVPALTTVRLPLQDAGARAGRLAMDRETAPPGGVATIRAELMVRLAGGVRRVGVPARPRPARKHRVHRPGPPSGTAVGDRRAGPARGPVRHGRADPGHSSYVRTNAVRMAARVAVRTHTVRCPPPAAPPDRHAPGAAVQLAFSTLGVPGMEISEVARLAADSGFHGVELRVHPDEPVHPGVGAEVRKETVRRFQDAGVRILSAAGYTRVAAPGDDETVVDELHGLLALAHDLGAPYVRVFPGGVDQPTEQEADAAAARRLGAAAPRAADLGVALLLETHDSHRRGADTARVLGLVGHASVGAIWDVMHPWLAGEDPETTYAVLAPHLGYVQVKDIASVEDTNPLPLGAGALPLAECVDLLTRQDAAETRPDAGAGWLCWEYEKRWYPRSPELPGLLAPARDHLLGLLTQSA
;
A
#
# COMPACT_ATOMS: atom_id res chain seq x y z
N MET A 1 16.12 -35.70 -23.44
CA MET A 1 15.59 -36.54 -22.33
C MET A 1 16.52 -36.36 -21.14
N ALA A 2 15.98 -36.18 -19.93
CA ALA A 2 16.81 -36.02 -18.72
C ALA A 2 17.53 -37.34 -18.39
N VAL A 3 18.84 -37.27 -18.12
CA VAL A 3 19.66 -38.43 -17.75
C VAL A 3 19.21 -38.96 -16.40
N THR A 4 19.07 -40.29 -16.28
CA THR A 4 18.58 -40.96 -15.07
C THR A 4 19.71 -41.65 -14.31
N LEU A 5 19.43 -42.05 -13.05
CA LEU A 5 20.36 -42.83 -12.23
C LEU A 5 20.75 -44.17 -12.91
N ALA A 6 19.85 -44.74 -13.72
CA ALA A 6 20.09 -45.96 -14.47
C ALA A 6 21.07 -45.75 -15.63
N ASP A 7 21.01 -44.60 -16.29
CA ASP A 7 21.94 -44.24 -17.37
C ASP A 7 23.37 -44.08 -16.84
N VAL A 8 23.52 -43.43 -15.68
CA VAL A 8 24.81 -43.33 -14.98
C VAL A 8 25.33 -44.71 -14.58
N ALA A 9 24.46 -45.60 -14.08
CA ALA A 9 24.83 -46.96 -13.69
C ALA A 9 25.33 -47.77 -14.89
N ALA A 10 24.64 -47.67 -16.02
CA ALA A 10 25.03 -48.31 -17.28
C ALA A 10 26.39 -47.79 -17.78
N HIS A 11 26.58 -46.47 -17.79
CA HIS A 11 27.82 -45.83 -18.26
C HIS A 11 29.01 -46.14 -17.34
N ALA A 12 28.81 -46.16 -16.02
CA ALA A 12 29.83 -46.51 -15.04
C ALA A 12 30.06 -48.03 -14.87
N LYS A 13 29.25 -48.87 -15.55
CA LYS A 13 29.27 -50.33 -15.45
C LYS A 13 29.14 -50.84 -14.01
N VAL A 14 28.16 -50.30 -13.28
CA VAL A 14 27.83 -50.70 -11.90
C VAL A 14 26.30 -50.77 -11.72
N SER A 15 25.82 -51.22 -10.56
CA SER A 15 24.38 -51.17 -10.26
C SER A 15 23.93 -49.76 -9.85
N SER A 16 22.66 -49.41 -10.08
CA SER A 16 22.07 -48.14 -9.63
C SER A 16 22.19 -47.93 -8.11
N ALA A 17 22.15 -49.03 -7.34
CA ALA A 17 22.41 -48.99 -5.89
C ALA A 17 23.86 -48.58 -5.56
N THR A 18 24.84 -48.98 -6.38
CA THR A 18 26.24 -48.57 -6.23
C THR A 18 26.43 -47.10 -6.59
N VAL A 19 25.76 -46.63 -7.65
CA VAL A 19 25.74 -45.19 -8.00
C VAL A 19 25.14 -44.37 -6.88
N SER A 20 23.98 -44.78 -6.35
CA SER A 20 23.32 -44.13 -5.22
C SER A 20 24.24 -44.05 -4.00
N ARG A 21 24.92 -45.14 -3.62
CA ARG A 21 25.88 -45.18 -2.49
C ARG A 21 27.10 -44.29 -2.68
N VAL A 22 27.63 -44.21 -3.91
CA VAL A 22 28.75 -43.31 -4.23
C VAL A 22 28.32 -41.85 -4.09
N LEU A 23 27.12 -41.52 -4.55
CA LEU A 23 26.56 -40.16 -4.51
C LEU A 23 26.13 -39.74 -3.10
N SER A 24 25.58 -40.67 -2.30
CA SER A 24 25.19 -40.41 -0.90
C SER A 24 26.35 -40.45 0.09
N GLY A 25 27.49 -41.05 -0.28
CA GLY A 25 28.70 -41.11 0.55
C GLY A 25 28.56 -41.91 1.85
N ASN A 26 27.46 -42.64 2.05
CA ASN A 26 27.08 -43.28 3.31
C ASN A 26 27.45 -44.79 3.39
N TYR A 27 28.20 -45.31 2.42
CA TYR A 27 28.64 -46.70 2.40
C TYR A 27 30.05 -46.81 1.78
N PRO A 28 30.95 -47.65 2.32
CA PRO A 28 32.30 -47.79 1.78
C PRO A 28 32.27 -48.42 0.37
N VAL A 29 32.82 -47.70 -0.60
CA VAL A 29 32.99 -48.12 -1.99
C VAL A 29 34.46 -47.96 -2.36
N SER A 30 35.02 -48.88 -3.14
CA SER A 30 36.43 -48.76 -3.55
C SER A 30 36.69 -47.48 -4.34
N GLU A 31 37.84 -46.85 -4.10
CA GLU A 31 38.27 -45.61 -4.79
C GLU A 31 38.16 -45.73 -6.32
N ALA A 32 38.58 -46.87 -6.88
CA ALA A 32 38.49 -47.14 -8.31
C ALA A 32 37.04 -47.11 -8.83
N THR A 33 36.08 -47.62 -8.05
CA THR A 33 34.65 -47.64 -8.42
C THR A 33 34.03 -46.25 -8.23
N ARG A 34 34.38 -45.56 -7.13
CA ARG A 34 33.96 -44.19 -6.84
C ARG A 34 34.37 -43.23 -7.96
N ALA A 35 35.64 -43.27 -8.35
CA ALA A 35 36.16 -42.45 -9.43
C ALA A 35 35.47 -42.74 -10.78
N ARG A 36 35.13 -44.00 -11.06
CA ARG A 36 34.42 -44.37 -12.30
C ARG A 36 32.99 -43.83 -12.32
N VAL A 37 32.27 -43.91 -11.20
CA VAL A 37 30.91 -43.35 -11.08
C VAL A 37 30.94 -41.82 -11.18
N LEU A 38 31.85 -41.13 -10.49
CA LEU A 38 31.93 -39.67 -10.56
C LEU A 38 32.28 -39.15 -11.97
N ARG A 39 33.13 -39.88 -12.72
CA ARG A 39 33.37 -39.58 -14.14
C ARG A 39 32.10 -39.71 -14.97
N ALA A 40 31.36 -40.80 -14.81
CA ALA A 40 30.10 -41.03 -15.53
C ALA A 40 29.04 -39.96 -15.22
N VAL A 41 28.96 -39.52 -13.96
CA VAL A 41 28.07 -38.43 -13.54
C VAL A 41 28.43 -37.13 -14.26
N ASN A 42 29.71 -36.80 -14.33
CA ASN A 42 30.20 -35.58 -14.98
C ASN A 42 30.05 -35.63 -16.51
N GLU A 43 30.39 -36.75 -17.15
CA GLU A 43 30.29 -36.93 -18.60
C GLU A 43 28.85 -36.89 -19.11
N LEU A 44 27.89 -37.34 -18.31
CA LEU A 44 26.47 -37.35 -18.66
C LEU A 44 25.71 -36.13 -18.13
N ASP A 45 26.39 -35.19 -17.46
CA ASP A 45 25.77 -34.05 -16.77
C ASP A 45 24.58 -34.46 -15.88
N TYR A 46 24.74 -35.59 -15.18
CA TYR A 46 23.69 -36.13 -14.32
C TYR A 46 23.57 -35.31 -13.04
N VAL A 47 22.40 -34.72 -12.84
CA VAL A 47 22.03 -34.04 -11.60
C VAL A 47 21.15 -34.96 -10.76
N VAL A 48 21.53 -35.15 -9.49
CA VAL A 48 20.72 -35.93 -8.54
C VAL A 48 19.36 -35.26 -8.38
N ASN A 49 18.30 -36.07 -8.45
CA ASN A 49 16.95 -35.60 -8.18
C ASN A 49 16.81 -35.28 -6.68
N GLY A 50 16.87 -33.98 -6.35
CA GLY A 50 16.78 -33.46 -4.97
C GLY A 50 15.56 -33.98 -4.19
N PRO A 51 14.33 -33.86 -4.71
CA PRO A 51 13.13 -34.44 -4.08
C PRO A 51 13.21 -35.95 -3.79
N ALA A 52 13.78 -36.74 -4.70
CA ALA A 52 13.96 -38.18 -4.49
C ALA A 52 15.03 -38.49 -3.43
N SER A 53 16.11 -37.69 -3.38
CA SER A 53 17.15 -37.79 -2.35
C SER A 53 16.62 -37.41 -0.96
N ALA A 54 15.80 -36.35 -0.88
CA ALA A 54 15.16 -35.88 0.35
C ALA A 54 14.09 -36.83 0.91
N LEU A 55 13.60 -37.80 0.12
CA LEU A 55 12.72 -38.85 0.62
C LEU A 55 13.49 -39.95 1.38
N ALA A 56 14.76 -40.16 1.01
CA ALA A 56 15.67 -41.08 1.69
C ALA A 56 16.39 -40.42 2.89
N ALA A 57 16.55 -39.08 2.87
CA ALA A 57 17.10 -38.29 3.97
C ALA A 57 15.99 -37.70 4.87
N ALA A 58 16.33 -37.32 6.11
CA ALA A 58 15.37 -36.66 7.01
C ALA A 58 15.00 -35.24 6.55
N THR A 59 15.95 -34.52 5.94
CA THR A 59 15.80 -33.15 5.42
C THR A 59 16.47 -33.00 4.04
N SER A 60 16.09 -31.97 3.29
CA SER A 60 16.71 -31.59 2.01
C SER A 60 17.89 -30.63 2.20
N ASP A 61 18.61 -30.32 1.14
CA ASP A 61 19.69 -29.32 1.15
C ASP A 61 19.20 -27.87 1.14
N LEU A 62 17.90 -27.64 1.26
CA LEU A 62 17.31 -26.31 1.22
C LEU A 62 17.36 -25.61 2.59
N VAL A 63 17.73 -24.33 2.57
CA VAL A 63 17.63 -23.43 3.73
C VAL A 63 16.76 -22.24 3.34
N GLY A 64 15.64 -22.05 4.04
CA GLY A 64 14.74 -20.93 3.82
C GLY A 64 15.13 -19.71 4.65
N ILE A 65 15.18 -18.53 4.04
CA ILE A 65 15.43 -17.25 4.72
C ILE A 65 14.20 -16.36 4.49
N LEU A 66 13.35 -16.21 5.50
CA LEU A 66 12.16 -15.36 5.41
C LEU A 66 12.54 -13.92 5.75
N VAL A 67 12.25 -13.02 4.83
CA VAL A 67 12.48 -11.57 4.96
C VAL A 67 11.20 -10.80 4.73
N ASN A 68 11.09 -9.63 5.35
CA ASN A 68 9.93 -8.77 5.17
C ASN A 68 9.93 -8.10 3.80
N ASP A 69 11.04 -7.45 3.44
CA ASP A 69 11.24 -6.86 2.13
C ASP A 69 12.72 -7.00 1.76
N ILE A 70 13.00 -7.63 0.61
CA ILE A 70 14.36 -7.83 0.12
C ILE A 70 15.01 -6.53 -0.36
N ALA A 71 14.21 -5.50 -0.71
CA ALA A 71 14.71 -4.21 -1.15
C ALA A 71 15.23 -3.35 0.01
N ASP A 72 14.80 -3.63 1.25
CA ASP A 72 15.27 -2.92 2.44
C ASP A 72 16.66 -3.46 2.87
N PRO A 73 17.69 -2.59 2.94
CA PRO A 73 19.04 -2.99 3.36
C PRO A 73 19.09 -3.72 4.70
N PHE A 74 18.18 -3.44 5.63
CA PHE A 74 18.09 -4.16 6.90
C PHE A 74 18.01 -5.68 6.69
N PHE A 75 17.11 -6.12 5.81
CA PHE A 75 16.89 -7.54 5.53
C PHE A 75 17.93 -8.11 4.58
N GLY A 76 18.32 -7.33 3.56
CA GLY A 76 19.34 -7.75 2.59
C GLY A 76 20.68 -8.07 3.26
N ILE A 77 21.11 -7.26 4.23
CA ILE A 77 22.34 -7.48 5.00
C ILE A 77 22.26 -8.79 5.80
N ILE A 78 21.17 -9.01 6.53
CA ILE A 78 20.98 -10.24 7.32
C ILE A 78 20.98 -11.46 6.39
N ALA A 79 20.19 -11.42 5.31
CA ALA A 79 20.06 -12.53 4.37
C ALA A 79 21.40 -12.86 3.69
N GLY A 80 22.15 -11.84 3.25
CA GLY A 80 23.48 -12.03 2.65
C GLY A 80 24.49 -12.64 3.62
N ALA A 81 24.47 -12.22 4.89
CA ALA A 81 25.33 -12.78 5.93
C ALA A 81 24.96 -14.25 6.25
N VAL A 82 23.66 -14.57 6.35
CA VAL A 82 23.18 -15.95 6.50
C VAL A 82 23.63 -16.81 5.31
N GLN A 83 23.43 -16.33 4.09
CA GLN A 83 23.80 -17.04 2.86
C GLN A 83 25.31 -17.31 2.77
N SER A 84 26.14 -16.37 3.21
CA SER A 84 27.60 -16.52 3.23
C SER A 84 28.04 -17.69 4.13
N GLU A 85 27.37 -17.88 5.27
CA GLU A 85 27.64 -18.98 6.19
C GLU A 85 27.13 -20.34 5.70
N ILE A 86 26.12 -20.34 4.84
CA ILE A 86 25.58 -21.55 4.18
C ILE A 86 26.50 -21.98 3.02
N ALA A 87 27.01 -21.03 2.24
CA ALA A 87 27.86 -21.29 1.08
C ALA A 87 29.28 -21.76 1.44
N GLY A 88 29.78 -21.41 2.63
CA GLY A 88 31.16 -21.70 3.08
C GLY A 88 31.45 -23.15 3.52
N LEU A 89 30.62 -24.14 3.17
CA LEU A 89 30.79 -25.53 3.63
C LEU A 89 31.86 -26.28 2.79
N PRO A 90 32.93 -26.79 3.41
CA PRO A 90 33.87 -27.68 2.72
C PRO A 90 33.24 -29.06 2.50
N GLY A 91 33.27 -29.59 1.27
CA GLY A 91 32.96 -31.00 1.01
C GLY A 91 31.94 -31.34 -0.09
N GLY A 92 31.48 -30.39 -0.90
CA GLY A 92 30.73 -30.70 -2.13
C GLY A 92 29.24 -31.03 -1.98
N GLY A 93 28.68 -31.00 -0.75
CA GLY A 93 27.23 -30.98 -0.51
C GLY A 93 26.77 -29.54 -0.26
N GLY A 94 26.57 -28.77 -1.33
CA GLY A 94 26.14 -27.37 -1.21
C GLY A 94 24.68 -27.28 -0.75
N LYS A 95 24.40 -26.51 0.29
CA LYS A 95 23.02 -26.16 0.65
C LYS A 95 22.52 -24.99 -0.19
N LEU A 96 21.26 -25.05 -0.61
CA LEU A 96 20.61 -24.00 -1.38
C LEU A 96 19.89 -23.04 -0.42
N ALA A 97 20.41 -21.83 -0.27
CA ALA A 97 19.73 -20.75 0.43
C ALA A 97 18.66 -20.12 -0.48
N VAL A 98 17.42 -20.06 -0.01
CA VAL A 98 16.28 -19.47 -0.73
C VAL A 98 15.70 -18.33 0.11
N VAL A 99 15.70 -17.13 -0.45
CA VAL A 99 15.08 -15.96 0.19
C VAL A 99 13.58 -15.94 -0.12
N CYS A 100 12.76 -15.90 0.91
CA CYS A 100 11.31 -15.85 0.84
C CYS A 100 10.83 -14.45 1.26
N ASN A 101 10.48 -13.62 0.27
CA ASN A 101 10.03 -12.23 0.50
C ASN A 101 8.53 -12.19 0.85
N THR A 102 8.19 -11.82 2.09
CA THR A 102 6.80 -11.80 2.59
C THR A 102 6.06 -10.50 2.29
N GLY A 103 6.77 -9.42 1.94
CA GLY A 103 6.20 -8.08 1.70
C GLY A 103 5.30 -7.60 2.83
N GLY A 104 5.60 -7.90 4.09
CA GLY A 104 4.76 -7.50 5.24
C GLY A 104 3.58 -8.40 5.56
N SER A 105 3.17 -9.30 4.66
CA SER A 105 1.92 -10.07 4.83
C SER A 105 2.09 -11.23 5.82
N PRO A 106 1.28 -11.27 6.90
CA PRO A 106 1.20 -12.42 7.81
C PRO A 106 0.84 -13.73 7.08
N GLU A 107 -0.05 -13.68 6.11
CA GLU A 107 -0.52 -14.84 5.34
C GLU A 107 0.59 -15.41 4.46
N ARG A 108 1.37 -14.53 3.81
CA ARG A 108 2.55 -14.95 3.01
C ARG A 108 3.62 -15.58 3.89
N GLU A 109 3.83 -15.08 5.12
CA GLU A 109 4.72 -15.71 6.08
C GLU A 109 4.32 -17.18 6.35
N LEU A 110 3.05 -17.45 6.65
CA LEU A 110 2.54 -18.81 6.86
C LEU A 110 2.62 -19.69 5.60
N THR A 111 2.41 -19.08 4.43
CA THR A 111 2.52 -19.73 3.12
C THR A 111 3.93 -20.24 2.88
N TYR A 112 4.94 -19.38 3.04
CA TYR A 112 6.34 -19.79 2.85
C TYR A 112 6.79 -20.83 3.88
N LEU A 113 6.38 -20.71 5.15
CA LEU A 113 6.66 -21.75 6.15
C LEU A 113 6.06 -23.10 5.74
N THR A 114 4.87 -23.10 5.16
CA THR A 114 4.22 -24.32 4.65
C THR A 114 4.96 -24.89 3.44
N LEU A 115 5.41 -24.04 2.52
CA LEU A 115 6.21 -24.47 1.36
C LEU A 115 7.55 -25.07 1.79
N LEU A 116 8.27 -24.42 2.71
CA LEU A 116 9.53 -24.91 3.26
C LEU A 116 9.36 -26.24 4.00
N GLN A 117 8.23 -26.42 4.71
CA GLN A 117 7.87 -27.70 5.31
C GLN A 117 7.67 -28.78 4.25
N ARG A 118 6.93 -28.49 3.18
CA ARG A 118 6.71 -29.43 2.06
C ARG A 118 8.02 -29.82 1.37
N GLN A 119 8.97 -28.88 1.29
CA GLN A 119 10.30 -29.11 0.72
C GLN A 119 11.30 -29.72 1.72
N ARG A 120 10.86 -30.07 2.94
CA ARG A 120 11.70 -30.64 4.01
C ARG A 120 12.98 -29.84 4.27
N ALA A 121 12.88 -28.50 4.29
CA ALA A 121 14.04 -27.64 4.47
C ALA A 121 14.91 -28.09 5.67
N ALA A 122 16.23 -28.13 5.50
CA ALA A 122 17.15 -28.44 6.60
C ALA A 122 17.15 -27.36 7.68
N ALA A 123 16.97 -26.11 7.27
CA ALA A 123 16.86 -24.99 8.20
C ALA A 123 15.95 -23.88 7.68
N VAL A 124 15.41 -23.10 8.61
CA VAL A 124 14.63 -21.90 8.35
C VAL A 124 15.11 -20.77 9.26
N VAL A 125 15.48 -19.64 8.65
CA VAL A 125 15.81 -18.40 9.36
C VAL A 125 14.66 -17.41 9.12
N VAL A 126 14.01 -16.95 10.17
CA VAL A 126 12.93 -15.95 10.09
C VAL A 126 13.42 -14.64 10.67
N THR A 127 13.40 -13.58 9.87
CA THR A 127 14.02 -12.29 10.21
C THR A 127 13.00 -11.21 10.58
N GLY A 128 13.44 -10.15 11.27
CA GLY A 128 12.67 -8.92 11.49
C GLY A 128 11.72 -8.95 12.69
N GLY A 129 10.71 -8.08 12.69
CA GLY A 129 9.64 -8.09 13.70
C GLY A 129 8.52 -9.06 13.37
N ALA A 130 7.72 -9.45 14.36
CA ALA A 130 6.51 -10.25 14.17
C ALA A 130 5.26 -9.35 14.11
N ALA A 131 4.21 -9.83 13.43
CA ALA A 131 2.87 -9.27 13.57
C ALA A 131 2.29 -9.66 14.95
N GLU A 132 1.58 -8.74 15.60
CA GLU A 132 1.09 -8.90 16.99
C GLU A 132 -0.28 -9.56 17.13
N GLY A 133 -0.93 -9.94 16.01
CA GLY A 133 -2.19 -10.69 16.06
C GLY A 133 -2.03 -12.03 16.76
N ALA A 134 -2.83 -12.28 17.80
CA ALA A 134 -2.73 -13.48 18.62
C ALA A 134 -2.90 -14.78 17.82
N ASP A 135 -3.87 -14.81 16.90
CA ASP A 135 -4.14 -15.96 16.04
C ASP A 135 -2.97 -16.23 15.08
N HIS A 136 -2.40 -15.17 14.49
CA HIS A 136 -1.24 -15.29 13.63
C HIS A 136 -0.01 -15.77 14.39
N ALA A 137 0.25 -15.20 15.58
CA ALA A 137 1.35 -15.62 16.43
C ALA A 137 1.24 -17.11 16.82
N ALA A 138 0.03 -17.57 17.17
CA ALA A 138 -0.25 -18.97 17.45
C ALA A 138 -0.05 -19.85 16.20
N ALA A 139 -0.52 -19.41 15.03
CA ALA A 139 -0.36 -20.14 13.77
C ALA A 139 1.11 -20.28 13.37
N VAL A 140 1.91 -19.21 13.51
CA VAL A 140 3.35 -19.23 13.27
C VAL A 140 4.05 -20.16 14.25
N ALA A 141 3.76 -20.05 15.55
CA ALA A 141 4.32 -20.93 16.57
C ALA A 141 4.03 -22.41 16.25
N ALA A 142 2.79 -22.74 15.86
CA ALA A 142 2.41 -24.09 15.46
C ALA A 142 3.13 -24.57 14.18
N LYS A 143 3.35 -23.70 13.19
CA LYS A 143 4.12 -24.03 11.97
C LYS A 143 5.59 -24.28 12.29
N LEU A 144 6.21 -23.42 13.09
CA LEU A 144 7.59 -23.57 13.52
C LEU A 144 7.77 -24.84 14.35
N GLY A 145 6.84 -25.15 15.26
CA GLY A 145 6.85 -26.39 16.04
C GLY A 145 6.76 -27.67 15.16
N ARG A 146 5.97 -27.63 14.08
CA ARG A 146 5.92 -28.73 13.10
C ARG A 146 7.22 -28.88 12.30
N LEU A 147 7.85 -27.77 11.93
CA LEU A 147 9.15 -27.78 11.25
C LEU A 147 10.22 -28.40 12.16
N THR A 148 10.29 -27.97 13.43
CA THR A 148 11.26 -28.52 14.39
C THR A 148 11.01 -29.99 14.67
N ALA A 149 9.75 -30.41 14.81
CA ALA A 149 9.39 -31.83 14.98
C ALA A 149 9.77 -32.70 13.75
N ALA A 150 9.85 -32.10 12.56
CA ALA A 150 10.29 -32.75 11.34
C ALA A 150 11.83 -32.73 11.16
N GLY A 151 12.58 -32.21 12.13
CA GLY A 151 14.04 -32.13 12.09
C GLY A 151 14.60 -30.88 11.40
N THR A 152 13.76 -29.91 11.02
CA THR A 152 14.20 -28.62 10.49
C THR A 152 14.73 -27.74 11.63
N ARG A 153 15.94 -27.21 11.49
CA ARG A 153 16.48 -26.22 12.43
C ARG A 153 15.81 -24.86 12.21
N VAL A 154 15.30 -24.24 13.27
CA VAL A 154 14.62 -22.94 13.17
C VAL A 154 15.38 -21.89 13.98
N VAL A 155 15.72 -20.79 13.31
CA VAL A 155 16.36 -19.63 13.91
C VAL A 155 15.51 -18.38 13.70
N LEU A 156 15.20 -17.68 14.78
CA LEU A 156 14.52 -16.39 14.77
C LEU A 156 15.57 -15.30 14.92
N CYS A 157 15.67 -14.36 13.97
CA CYS A 157 16.68 -13.29 13.97
C CYS A 157 16.01 -11.92 13.98
N GLY A 158 16.11 -11.20 15.10
CA GLY A 158 15.42 -9.93 15.35
C GLY A 158 13.96 -10.06 15.79
N ARG A 159 13.42 -11.29 15.82
CA ARG A 159 12.04 -11.61 16.21
C ARG A 159 11.90 -11.80 17.72
N PRO A 160 10.70 -11.61 18.29
CA PRO A 160 10.43 -11.99 19.67
C PRO A 160 10.62 -13.50 19.88
N PRO A 161 11.06 -13.94 21.06
CA PRO A 161 11.09 -15.35 21.41
C PRO A 161 9.67 -15.92 21.46
N LEU A 162 9.52 -17.19 21.09
CA LEU A 162 8.25 -17.90 21.24
C LEU A 162 8.04 -18.28 22.72
N PRO A 163 6.78 -18.34 23.20
CA PRO A 163 6.47 -18.89 24.50
C PRO A 163 6.98 -20.35 24.59
N HIS A 164 7.74 -20.66 25.63
CA HIS A 164 8.21 -22.03 25.90
C HIS A 164 7.41 -22.63 27.06
N SER A 165 6.80 -23.79 26.83
CA SER A 165 6.06 -24.55 27.83
C SER A 165 6.76 -25.89 28.06
N GLY A 166 7.78 -25.90 28.92
CA GLY A 166 8.52 -27.11 29.32
C GLY A 166 9.88 -26.83 29.97
N ASP A 167 10.48 -27.88 30.55
CA ASP A 167 11.80 -27.85 31.19
C ASP A 167 12.94 -28.34 30.25
N GLY A 168 12.63 -28.53 28.95
CA GLY A 168 13.56 -29.07 27.95
C GLY A 168 14.37 -28.00 27.20
N GLU A 169 15.33 -28.42 26.37
CA GLU A 169 16.00 -27.48 25.46
C GLU A 169 14.99 -26.90 24.46
N PRO A 170 14.98 -25.57 24.25
CA PRO A 170 14.05 -24.93 23.35
C PRO A 170 14.32 -25.33 21.90
N ALA A 171 13.28 -25.85 21.23
CA ALA A 171 13.35 -26.32 19.85
C ALA A 171 13.64 -25.21 18.81
N VAL A 172 13.51 -23.93 19.21
CA VAL A 172 13.72 -22.75 18.37
C VAL A 172 14.76 -21.86 19.02
N THR A 173 15.80 -21.50 18.27
CA THR A 173 16.81 -20.54 18.73
C THR A 173 16.43 -19.12 18.31
N THR A 174 16.58 -18.14 19.20
CA THR A 174 16.24 -16.73 18.95
C THR A 174 17.45 -15.83 19.21
N LEU A 175 17.81 -15.04 18.20
CA LEU A 175 18.69 -13.88 18.30
C LEU A 175 17.80 -12.63 18.39
N ALA A 176 17.40 -12.23 19.60
CA ALA A 176 16.50 -11.10 19.81
C ALA A 176 17.26 -9.77 19.74
N PHE A 177 16.70 -8.73 19.14
CA PHE A 177 17.33 -7.40 19.12
C PHE A 177 16.84 -6.53 20.28
N ASP A 178 17.76 -5.83 20.94
CA ASP A 178 17.45 -4.84 21.99
C ASP A 178 16.84 -3.55 21.42
N ASN A 179 15.63 -3.67 20.86
CA ASN A 179 14.88 -2.57 20.27
C ASN A 179 14.46 -1.53 21.32
N ARG A 180 13.98 -2.00 22.48
CA ARG A 180 13.49 -1.14 23.56
C ARG A 180 14.64 -0.36 24.20
N GLY A 181 15.72 -1.04 24.61
CA GLY A 181 16.88 -0.39 25.21
C GLY A 181 17.64 0.50 24.24
N GLY A 182 17.68 0.16 22.95
CA GLY A 182 18.20 1.03 21.90
C GLY A 182 17.43 2.34 21.78
N ALA A 183 16.10 2.27 21.67
CA ALA A 183 15.25 3.45 21.45
C ALA A 183 15.17 4.35 22.69
N GLN A 184 15.23 3.75 23.88
CA GLN A 184 15.35 4.46 25.13
C GLN A 184 16.63 5.31 25.16
N ARG A 185 17.79 4.71 24.91
CA ARG A 185 19.09 5.43 24.89
C ARG A 185 19.15 6.54 23.84
N LEU A 186 18.57 6.32 22.67
CA LEU A 186 18.47 7.34 21.62
C LEU A 186 17.68 8.56 22.09
N THR A 187 16.54 8.32 22.75
CA THR A 187 15.69 9.39 23.26
C THR A 187 16.34 10.11 24.45
N GLU A 188 16.94 9.36 25.38
CA GLU A 188 17.72 9.90 26.50
C GLU A 188 18.85 10.82 26.01
N HIS A 189 19.53 10.44 24.93
CA HIS A 189 20.56 11.27 24.30
C HIS A 189 20.00 12.62 23.81
N LEU A 190 18.86 12.63 23.10
CA LEU A 190 18.22 13.88 22.66
C LEU A 190 17.74 14.74 23.86
N LEU A 191 17.23 14.10 24.91
CA LEU A 191 16.84 14.78 26.14
C LEU A 191 18.05 15.42 26.85
N ALA A 192 19.20 14.74 26.87
CA ALA A 192 20.46 15.25 27.41
C ALA A 192 20.99 16.46 26.61
N LEU A 193 20.73 16.52 25.29
CA LEU A 193 21.01 17.69 24.44
C LEU A 193 20.02 18.86 24.65
N GLY A 194 19.05 18.69 25.54
CA GLY A 194 18.10 19.74 25.93
C GLY A 194 16.79 19.73 25.13
N HIS A 195 16.58 18.80 24.21
CA HIS A 195 15.32 18.69 23.50
C HIS A 195 14.19 18.34 24.47
N ARG A 196 13.03 18.99 24.30
CA ARG A 196 11.82 18.76 25.11
C ARG A 196 10.57 18.56 24.26
N ARG A 197 10.58 19.06 23.03
CA ARG A 197 9.54 18.84 22.00
C ARG A 197 10.13 17.91 20.96
N ILE A 198 10.00 16.61 21.23
CA ILE A 198 10.53 15.53 20.41
C ILE A 198 9.33 14.84 19.76
N GLY A 199 9.30 14.86 18.43
CA GLY A 199 8.34 14.10 17.64
C GLY A 199 8.86 12.69 17.41
N TYR A 200 7.96 11.72 17.31
CA TYR A 200 8.30 10.33 17.00
C TYR A 200 7.53 9.87 15.77
N VAL A 201 8.25 9.43 14.75
CA VAL A 201 7.66 8.77 13.57
C VAL A 201 7.84 7.26 13.73
N THR A 202 6.74 6.54 13.93
CA THR A 202 6.74 5.10 14.16
C THR A 202 6.64 4.32 12.84
N GLY A 203 6.70 2.98 12.93
CA GLY A 203 6.26 2.09 11.85
C GLY A 203 4.81 1.60 12.05
N PRO A 204 4.40 0.53 11.35
CA PRO A 204 3.07 -0.05 11.48
C PRO A 204 2.78 -0.46 12.93
N PRO A 205 1.58 -0.16 13.47
CA PRO A 205 1.24 -0.37 14.88
C PRO A 205 1.16 -1.85 15.28
N ASP A 206 0.95 -2.73 14.32
CA ASP A 206 0.78 -4.17 14.47
C ASP A 206 2.11 -4.95 14.58
N ARG A 207 3.25 -4.24 14.70
CA ARG A 207 4.58 -4.87 14.69
C ARG A 207 5.30 -4.78 16.03
N THR A 208 5.89 -5.90 16.44
CA THR A 208 6.69 -5.98 17.67
C THR A 208 7.87 -5.01 17.69
N THR A 209 8.50 -4.80 16.54
CA THR A 209 9.61 -3.83 16.41
C THR A 209 9.12 -2.41 16.68
N THR A 210 7.98 -2.03 16.09
CA THR A 210 7.35 -0.72 16.31
C THR A 210 7.02 -0.53 17.78
N ARG A 211 6.33 -1.50 18.40
CA ARG A 211 5.94 -1.43 19.81
C ARG A 211 7.17 -1.30 20.71
N HIS A 212 8.17 -2.18 20.57
CA HIS A 212 9.36 -2.15 21.43
C HIS A 212 10.14 -0.84 21.32
N ARG A 213 10.36 -0.31 20.10
CA ARG A 213 11.07 0.96 19.92
C ARG A 213 10.27 2.13 20.52
N LEU A 214 8.94 2.16 20.30
CA LEU A 214 8.07 3.19 20.86
C LEU A 214 7.99 3.14 22.39
N GLU A 215 7.94 1.95 22.99
CA GLU A 215 7.99 1.77 24.44
C GLU A 215 9.30 2.32 25.03
N GLY A 216 10.44 2.08 24.37
CA GLY A 216 11.73 2.63 24.78
C GLY A 216 11.75 4.16 24.77
N HIS A 217 11.24 4.76 23.69
CA HIS A 217 11.06 6.20 23.59
C HIS A 217 10.18 6.77 24.70
N ARG A 218 9.00 6.16 24.91
CA ARG A 218 8.06 6.58 25.96
C ARG A 218 8.65 6.42 27.36
N ALA A 219 9.44 5.38 27.62
CA ALA A 219 10.13 5.19 28.90
C ALA A 219 11.11 6.33 29.18
N ALA A 220 11.91 6.73 28.19
CA ALA A 220 12.82 7.87 28.32
C ALA A 220 12.07 9.19 28.59
N LEU A 221 10.97 9.45 27.87
CA LEU A 221 10.13 10.63 28.12
C LEU A 221 9.49 10.60 29.52
N ALA A 222 9.05 9.43 29.98
CA ALA A 222 8.46 9.26 31.30
C ALA A 222 9.47 9.57 32.41
N THR A 223 10.69 9.05 32.31
CA THR A 223 11.78 9.37 33.26
C THR A 223 12.11 10.87 33.29
N ALA A 224 11.96 11.58 32.17
CA ALA A 224 12.15 13.02 32.09
C ALA A 224 10.91 13.87 32.46
N GLY A 225 9.78 13.23 32.82
CA GLY A 225 8.53 13.92 33.16
C GLY A 225 7.80 14.56 31.96
N LEU A 226 8.05 14.07 30.73
CA LEU A 226 7.52 14.63 29.47
C LEU A 226 6.42 13.75 28.83
N THR A 227 5.60 13.10 29.64
CA THR A 227 4.52 12.23 29.14
C THR A 227 3.37 13.02 28.49
N GLY A 228 3.13 14.26 28.96
CA GLY A 228 2.09 15.14 28.46
C GLY A 228 2.30 15.53 26.99
N GLY A 229 1.41 15.11 26.10
CA GLY A 229 1.47 15.42 24.66
C GLY A 229 2.32 14.45 23.83
N SER A 230 2.95 13.44 24.45
CA SER A 230 3.73 12.41 23.73
C SER A 230 2.91 11.70 22.64
N GLU A 231 1.64 11.38 22.92
CA GLU A 231 0.75 10.77 21.95
C GLU A 231 0.47 11.68 20.75
N ARG A 232 0.25 12.98 21.00
CA ARG A 232 0.05 13.98 19.94
C ARG A 232 1.28 14.12 19.05
N LEU A 233 2.47 13.96 19.63
CA LEU A 233 3.76 14.01 18.97
C LEU A 233 4.21 12.65 18.43
N THR A 234 3.32 11.67 18.35
CA THR A 234 3.57 10.37 17.71
C THR A 234 2.74 10.28 16.42
N VAL A 235 3.38 9.89 15.32
CA VAL A 235 2.71 9.65 14.03
C VAL A 235 3.14 8.29 13.50
N HIS A 236 2.18 7.49 13.04
CA HIS A 236 2.43 6.18 12.44
C HIS A 236 2.78 6.28 10.97
N GLY A 237 3.81 5.54 10.57
CA GLY A 237 4.22 5.33 9.17
C GLY A 237 4.33 3.85 8.83
N SER A 238 4.91 3.56 7.66
CA SER A 238 4.96 2.21 7.05
C SER A 238 6.39 1.68 6.87
N PHE A 239 7.36 2.23 7.61
CA PHE A 239 8.80 1.92 7.51
C PHE A 239 9.49 2.31 6.19
N ASP A 240 8.77 2.95 5.26
CA ASP A 240 9.34 3.52 4.05
C ASP A 240 9.66 5.03 4.18
N ARG A 241 10.37 5.54 3.18
CA ARG A 241 10.83 6.94 3.13
C ARG A 241 9.67 7.93 2.96
N ALA A 242 8.63 7.59 2.20
CA ALA A 242 7.52 8.49 1.92
C ALA A 242 6.71 8.74 3.19
N SER A 243 6.40 7.69 3.94
CA SER A 243 5.73 7.78 5.24
C SER A 243 6.54 8.63 6.25
N GLY A 244 7.88 8.56 6.21
CA GLY A 244 8.74 9.41 7.03
C GLY A 244 8.67 10.89 6.65
N TYR A 245 8.52 11.21 5.37
CA TYR A 245 8.33 12.58 4.88
C TYR A 245 6.98 13.14 5.37
N ASP A 246 5.88 12.44 5.08
CA ASP A 246 4.53 12.89 5.40
C ASP A 246 4.31 13.00 6.92
N ALA A 247 4.76 12.01 7.68
CA ALA A 247 4.66 12.02 9.13
C ALA A 247 5.44 13.18 9.76
N THR A 248 6.59 13.54 9.17
CA THR A 248 7.37 14.70 9.64
C THR A 248 6.65 16.01 9.36
N LEU A 249 6.03 16.16 8.19
CA LEU A 249 5.21 17.33 7.88
C LEU A 249 4.02 17.47 8.82
N GLU A 250 3.38 16.35 9.16
CA GLU A 250 2.28 16.29 10.12
C GLU A 250 2.75 16.66 11.54
N LEU A 251 3.91 16.17 11.99
CA LEU A 251 4.50 16.56 13.27
C LEU A 251 4.78 18.06 13.34
N LEU A 252 5.34 18.65 12.28
CA LEU A 252 5.58 20.10 12.19
C LEU A 252 4.26 20.91 12.19
N ARG A 253 3.20 20.36 11.58
CA ARG A 253 1.87 20.98 11.61
C ARG A 253 1.26 20.94 13.01
N ARG A 254 1.39 19.80 13.71
CA ARG A 254 0.91 19.60 15.09
C ARG A 254 1.69 20.42 16.09
N GLU A 255 3.00 20.59 15.90
CA GLU A 255 3.89 21.31 16.81
C GLU A 255 4.92 22.12 16.00
N PRO A 256 4.60 23.37 15.63
CA PRO A 256 5.52 24.22 14.88
C PRO A 256 6.83 24.52 15.62
N GLY A 257 6.86 24.34 16.94
CA GLY A 257 8.06 24.49 17.78
C GLY A 257 8.91 23.23 17.90
N LEU A 258 8.63 22.18 17.13
CA LEU A 258 9.36 20.90 17.18
C LEU A 258 10.87 21.12 17.13
N THR A 259 11.62 20.42 17.97
CA THR A 259 13.10 20.59 18.04
C THR A 259 13.86 19.33 17.69
N ALA A 260 13.21 18.17 17.71
CA ALA A 260 13.79 16.92 17.25
C ALA A 260 12.73 15.96 16.72
N VAL A 261 13.12 15.08 15.81
CA VAL A 261 12.36 13.94 15.31
C VAL A 261 13.15 12.67 15.57
N VAL A 262 12.54 11.70 16.25
CA VAL A 262 13.02 10.32 16.34
C VAL A 262 12.24 9.50 15.32
N ALA A 263 12.95 8.92 14.36
CA ALA A 263 12.40 7.99 13.39
C ALA A 263 12.60 6.56 13.86
N ALA A 264 11.60 5.71 13.65
CA ALA A 264 11.65 4.32 14.05
C ALA A 264 12.69 3.50 13.28
N ASN A 265 13.16 3.95 12.11
CA ASN A 265 14.34 3.43 11.41
C ASN A 265 15.01 4.54 10.57
N ASP A 266 16.17 4.22 9.99
CA ASP A 266 16.96 5.16 9.19
C ASP A 266 16.28 5.55 7.86
N THR A 267 15.47 4.68 7.27
CA THR A 267 14.71 4.96 6.04
C THR A 267 13.63 6.03 6.27
N ILE A 268 12.88 5.94 7.38
CA ILE A 268 11.96 6.99 7.84
C ILE A 268 12.74 8.27 8.13
N ALA A 269 13.93 8.19 8.74
CA ALA A 269 14.77 9.35 9.03
C ALA A 269 15.18 10.10 7.74
N LEU A 270 15.48 9.39 6.64
CA LEU A 270 15.71 10.02 5.34
C LEU A 270 14.47 10.75 4.79
N GLY A 271 13.27 10.24 5.07
CA GLY A 271 12.01 10.92 4.79
C GLY A 271 11.91 12.23 5.57
N ALA A 272 12.23 12.19 6.87
CA ALA A 272 12.27 13.37 7.73
C ALA A 272 13.30 14.41 7.26
N PHE A 273 14.48 13.97 6.79
CA PHE A 273 15.49 14.85 6.19
C PHE A 273 14.93 15.63 5.01
N ALA A 274 14.24 14.95 4.10
CA ALA A 274 13.64 15.58 2.94
C ALA A 274 12.54 16.57 3.33
N ALA A 275 11.66 16.19 4.26
CA ALA A 275 10.57 17.04 4.74
C ALA A 275 11.09 18.35 5.37
N LEU A 276 12.12 18.25 6.22
CA LEU A 276 12.73 19.42 6.86
C LEU A 276 13.44 20.33 5.84
N ARG A 277 14.19 19.73 4.91
CA ARG A 277 14.87 20.45 3.84
C ARG A 277 13.88 21.23 2.96
N ASP A 278 12.77 20.62 2.57
CA ASP A 278 11.76 21.25 1.72
C ASP A 278 11.01 22.38 2.45
N ARG A 279 10.98 22.33 3.78
CA ARG A 279 10.50 23.43 4.65
C ARG A 279 11.57 24.47 4.97
N GLY A 280 12.77 24.33 4.41
CA GLY A 280 13.89 25.24 4.65
C GLY A 280 14.45 25.18 6.07
N LEU A 281 14.16 24.11 6.83
CA LEU A 281 14.67 23.87 8.17
C LEU A 281 16.00 23.12 8.08
N ARG A 282 16.99 23.56 8.86
CA ARG A 282 18.32 22.96 8.87
C ARG A 282 18.41 21.87 9.94
N ILE A 283 19.15 20.84 9.60
CA ILE A 283 19.46 19.72 10.48
C ILE A 283 20.95 19.83 10.82
N PRO A 284 21.34 19.84 12.11
CA PRO A 284 20.48 19.75 13.29
C PRO A 284 20.07 21.10 13.89
N GLU A 285 20.42 22.24 13.28
CA GLU A 285 20.32 23.56 13.94
C GLU A 285 18.90 24.00 14.29
N ASP A 286 17.93 23.64 13.46
CA ASP A 286 16.52 24.00 13.66
C ASP A 286 15.74 22.78 14.19
N VAL A 287 15.96 21.60 13.60
CA VAL A 287 15.37 20.32 14.05
C VAL A 287 16.41 19.21 13.96
N SER A 288 16.70 18.55 15.08
CA SER A 288 17.54 17.35 15.11
C SER A 288 16.77 16.15 14.58
N VAL A 289 17.43 15.24 13.85
CA VAL A 289 16.83 13.98 13.40
C VAL A 289 17.68 12.82 13.87
N ALA A 290 17.03 11.79 14.40
CA ALA A 290 17.67 10.57 14.84
C ALA A 290 16.94 9.33 14.31
N GLY A 291 17.68 8.29 13.94
CA GLY A 291 17.14 7.05 13.35
C GLY A 291 17.41 5.79 14.16
N PHE A 292 17.22 4.64 13.52
CA PHE A 292 17.49 3.31 14.06
C PHE A 292 17.93 2.38 12.92
N ASP A 293 18.78 1.40 13.22
CA ASP A 293 19.35 0.33 12.38
C ASP A 293 20.82 0.55 11.97
N ASP A 294 21.27 1.79 11.83
CA ASP A 294 22.59 2.17 11.31
C ASP A 294 22.90 1.59 9.92
N LEU A 295 21.95 1.79 8.99
CA LEU A 295 22.08 1.36 7.61
C LEU A 295 23.25 2.07 6.91
N PRO A 296 23.83 1.47 5.83
CA PRO A 296 25.05 2.00 5.21
C PRO A 296 24.97 3.49 4.84
N PHE A 297 23.82 3.93 4.32
CA PHE A 297 23.60 5.32 3.92
C PHE A 297 23.55 6.32 5.09
N SER A 298 23.40 5.86 6.34
CA SER A 298 23.26 6.73 7.51
C SER A 298 24.55 7.50 7.80
N ALA A 299 25.72 6.95 7.42
CA ALA A 299 27.01 7.65 7.48
C ALA A 299 27.16 8.73 6.41
N ASP A 300 26.58 8.48 5.23
CA ASP A 300 26.73 9.33 4.03
C ASP A 300 25.62 10.39 3.91
N ALA A 301 24.59 10.32 4.75
CA ALA A 301 23.57 11.36 4.87
C ALA A 301 24.22 12.72 5.19
N VAL A 302 23.59 13.81 4.76
CA VAL A 302 24.08 15.17 5.01
C VAL A 302 23.01 15.99 5.74
N PRO A 303 23.19 16.29 7.04
CA PRO A 303 24.26 15.81 7.93
C PRO A 303 24.21 14.30 8.19
N ALA A 304 25.32 13.72 8.65
CA ALA A 304 25.37 12.29 8.97
C ALA A 304 24.40 11.95 10.12
N LEU A 305 23.64 10.86 9.97
CA LEU A 305 22.50 10.55 10.82
C LEU A 305 22.94 9.94 12.16
N THR A 306 22.58 10.57 13.28
CA THR A 306 22.66 9.92 14.60
C THR A 306 21.61 8.82 14.67
N THR A 307 22.00 7.59 15.00
CA THR A 307 21.12 6.41 14.91
C THR A 307 21.52 5.34 15.93
N VAL A 308 20.74 4.27 16.04
CA VAL A 308 21.04 3.10 16.85
C VAL A 308 21.48 1.95 15.94
N ARG A 309 22.72 1.50 16.07
CA ARG A 309 23.25 0.34 15.36
C ARG A 309 22.72 -0.96 15.93
N LEU A 310 22.22 -1.80 15.03
CA LEU A 310 22.14 -3.23 15.21
C LEU A 310 23.27 -3.87 14.40
N PRO A 311 24.05 -4.81 14.94
CA PRO A 311 25.13 -5.48 14.20
C PRO A 311 24.52 -6.53 13.26
N LEU A 312 23.88 -6.08 12.17
CA LEU A 312 23.07 -6.90 11.26
C LEU A 312 23.89 -8.01 10.58
N GLN A 313 25.13 -7.69 10.16
CA GLN A 313 26.06 -8.65 9.57
C GLN A 313 26.40 -9.77 10.56
N ASP A 314 26.77 -9.42 11.79
CA ASP A 314 27.12 -10.41 12.81
C ASP A 314 25.90 -11.23 13.24
N ALA A 315 24.73 -10.59 13.36
CA ALA A 315 23.49 -11.28 13.68
C ALA A 315 23.10 -12.29 12.58
N GLY A 316 23.21 -11.90 11.31
CA GLY A 316 22.99 -12.80 10.18
C GLY A 316 24.01 -13.93 10.11
N ALA A 317 25.29 -13.65 10.35
CA ALA A 317 26.33 -14.67 10.38
C ALA A 317 26.11 -15.68 11.52
N ARG A 318 25.76 -15.21 12.71
CA ARG A 318 25.36 -16.08 13.83
C ARG A 318 24.13 -16.90 13.50
N ALA A 319 23.11 -16.30 12.91
CA ALA A 319 21.90 -17.02 12.49
C ALA A 319 22.21 -18.12 11.46
N GLY A 320 23.10 -17.83 10.50
CA GLY A 320 23.59 -18.81 9.54
C GLY A 320 24.34 -19.96 10.20
N ARG A 321 25.27 -19.68 11.13
CA ARG A 321 25.99 -20.74 11.86
C ARG A 321 25.06 -21.60 12.71
N LEU A 322 24.08 -20.99 13.41
CA LEU A 322 23.06 -21.73 14.16
C LEU A 322 22.19 -22.60 13.26
N ALA A 323 21.74 -22.07 12.11
CA ALA A 323 20.97 -22.81 11.11
C ALA A 323 21.76 -24.02 10.55
N MET A 324 23.09 -23.91 10.53
CA MET A 324 24.02 -24.92 10.04
C MET A 324 24.64 -25.80 11.13
N ASP A 325 24.23 -25.66 12.39
CA ASP A 325 24.78 -26.39 13.54
C ASP A 325 26.29 -26.18 13.78
N ARG A 326 26.77 -24.99 13.45
CA ARG A 326 28.18 -24.56 13.56
C ARG A 326 28.43 -23.61 14.74
N GLU A 327 27.38 -23.28 15.48
CA GLU A 327 27.42 -22.47 16.71
C GLU A 327 26.50 -23.16 17.72
N THR A 328 26.96 -23.31 18.96
CA THR A 328 26.14 -23.89 20.04
C THR A 328 24.98 -22.94 20.35
N ALA A 329 23.78 -23.50 20.51
CA ALA A 329 22.62 -22.70 20.88
C ALA A 329 22.85 -21.98 22.23
N PRO A 330 22.40 -20.72 22.37
CA PRO A 330 22.54 -20.00 23.63
C PRO A 330 21.73 -20.68 24.76
N PRO A 331 22.16 -20.56 26.02
CA PRO A 331 21.39 -21.05 27.16
C PRO A 331 19.96 -20.48 27.16
N GLY A 332 18.96 -21.36 27.32
CA GLY A 332 17.54 -20.96 27.23
C GLY A 332 17.07 -20.59 25.83
N GLY A 333 17.86 -20.86 24.78
CA GLY A 333 17.49 -20.68 23.37
C GLY A 333 17.37 -19.23 22.92
N VAL A 334 17.68 -18.26 23.77
CA VAL A 334 17.55 -16.83 23.45
C VAL A 334 18.87 -16.13 23.75
N ALA A 335 19.41 -15.43 22.74
CA ALA A 335 20.49 -14.48 22.91
C ALA A 335 20.03 -13.09 22.50
N THR A 336 20.23 -12.10 23.36
CA THR A 336 19.94 -10.70 23.03
C THR A 336 21.14 -10.04 22.36
N ILE A 337 20.94 -9.55 21.14
CA ILE A 337 21.90 -8.71 20.41
C ILE A 337 21.77 -7.29 20.93
N ARG A 338 22.87 -6.79 21.49
CA ARG A 338 22.96 -5.43 22.03
C ARG A 338 22.88 -4.42 20.89
N ALA A 339 22.02 -3.43 21.06
CA ALA A 339 21.98 -2.25 20.21
C ALA A 339 23.01 -1.21 20.69
N GLU A 340 23.56 -0.38 19.81
CA GLU A 340 24.57 0.65 20.16
C GLU A 340 24.16 2.02 19.63
N LEU A 341 24.26 3.06 20.44
CA LEU A 341 23.97 4.42 19.98
C LEU A 341 25.15 4.97 19.20
N MET A 342 24.93 5.30 17.93
CA MET A 342 25.89 5.90 17.01
C MET A 342 25.65 7.41 16.93
N VAL A 343 26.39 8.18 17.72
CA VAL A 343 26.32 9.65 17.68
C VAL A 343 27.20 10.15 16.54
N ARG A 344 26.62 10.86 15.57
CA ARG A 344 27.35 11.41 14.42
C ARG A 344 27.45 12.94 14.47
N LEU A 345 26.30 13.61 14.49
CA LEU A 345 26.21 15.06 14.64
C LEU A 345 25.18 15.41 15.72
N ALA A 346 25.56 16.31 16.64
CA ALA A 346 24.73 16.76 17.75
C ALA A 346 24.44 18.26 17.60
N GLY A 347 23.18 18.63 17.35
CA GLY A 347 22.70 20.00 17.51
C GLY A 347 22.02 20.14 18.87
N GLY A 348 22.54 20.99 19.75
CA GLY A 348 21.82 21.40 20.96
C GLY A 348 20.72 22.42 20.65
N VAL A 349 19.71 22.52 21.52
CA VAL A 349 18.61 23.47 21.32
C VAL A 349 19.12 24.92 21.24
N ARG A 350 18.99 25.57 20.09
CA ARG A 350 19.08 27.03 20.01
C ARG A 350 17.81 27.65 20.59
N ARG A 351 17.95 28.51 21.61
CA ARG A 351 16.85 29.37 22.07
C ARG A 351 16.42 30.28 20.91
N VAL A 352 15.30 29.97 20.27
CA VAL A 352 14.71 30.84 19.24
C VAL A 352 14.11 32.06 19.94
N GLY A 353 14.80 33.20 19.84
CA GLY A 353 14.17 34.51 19.99
C GLY A 353 13.22 34.76 18.80
N VAL A 354 12.08 35.36 19.09
CA VAL A 354 10.98 35.73 18.17
C VAL A 354 11.46 36.01 16.73
N PRO A 355 10.87 35.41 15.69
CA PRO A 355 11.34 35.60 14.32
C PRO A 355 11.11 37.05 13.85
N ALA A 356 12.17 37.67 13.34
CA ALA A 356 12.10 38.94 12.63
C ALA A 356 11.32 38.76 11.32
N ARG A 357 10.47 39.75 10.98
CA ARG A 357 9.63 39.79 9.78
C ARG A 357 10.41 39.44 8.50
N PRO A 358 9.79 38.76 7.52
CA PRO A 358 10.44 38.43 6.27
C PRO A 358 10.84 39.70 5.51
N ARG A 359 12.09 39.77 5.08
CA ARG A 359 12.59 40.82 4.18
C ARG A 359 11.93 40.68 2.81
N PRO A 360 11.53 41.78 2.15
CA PRO A 360 10.94 41.69 0.81
C PRO A 360 12.00 41.27 -0.20
N ALA A 361 11.58 40.41 -1.15
CA ALA A 361 12.40 39.89 -2.22
C ALA A 361 13.06 41.02 -3.05
N ARG A 362 14.36 40.88 -3.31
CA ARG A 362 15.10 41.75 -4.22
C ARG A 362 14.48 41.62 -5.63
N LYS A 363 13.87 42.69 -6.12
CA LYS A 363 13.47 42.78 -7.54
C LYS A 363 14.73 42.77 -8.41
N HIS A 364 14.75 41.87 -9.39
CA HIS A 364 15.73 41.88 -10.48
C HIS A 364 15.75 43.27 -11.14
N ARG A 365 16.94 43.87 -11.16
CA ARG A 365 17.19 45.20 -11.72
C ARG A 365 17.27 45.05 -13.25
N VAL A 366 16.18 45.35 -13.94
CA VAL A 366 16.19 45.57 -15.39
C VAL A 366 17.02 46.83 -15.65
N HIS A 367 18.07 46.69 -16.44
CA HIS A 367 18.85 47.81 -16.97
C HIS A 367 17.95 48.68 -17.86
N ARG A 368 17.82 49.97 -17.54
CA ARG A 368 17.42 51.00 -18.49
C ARG A 368 18.55 52.05 -18.60
N PRO A 369 18.78 52.59 -19.82
CA PRO A 369 19.85 53.55 -20.08
C PRO A 369 19.51 54.92 -19.50
N GLY A 370 20.55 55.72 -19.23
CA GLY A 370 20.50 56.98 -18.50
C GLY A 370 19.74 58.12 -19.19
N PRO A 371 19.41 59.20 -18.44
CA PRO A 371 18.59 60.31 -18.92
C PRO A 371 19.44 61.44 -19.53
N PRO A 372 18.86 62.30 -20.38
CA PRO A 372 19.37 63.64 -20.56
C PRO A 372 18.72 64.60 -19.56
N SER A 373 19.53 65.59 -19.20
CA SER A 373 19.31 66.76 -18.36
C SER A 373 18.16 67.67 -18.82
N GLY A 374 17.44 68.29 -17.88
CA GLY A 374 16.48 69.37 -18.17
C GLY A 374 15.80 69.95 -16.93
N THR A 375 16.40 71.03 -16.43
CA THR A 375 15.94 72.14 -15.58
C THR A 375 14.45 72.38 -15.25
N ALA A 376 14.24 72.84 -14.00
CA ALA A 376 13.43 74.00 -13.54
C ALA A 376 12.07 73.78 -12.81
N VAL A 377 12.03 74.28 -11.56
CA VAL A 377 11.03 75.15 -10.87
C VAL A 377 9.57 74.63 -10.79
N GLY A 378 8.77 74.70 -9.72
CA GLY A 378 8.73 75.32 -8.38
C GLY A 378 7.36 74.91 -7.76
N ASP A 379 7.24 74.64 -6.47
CA ASP A 379 6.77 75.55 -5.41
C ASP A 379 5.35 75.18 -4.86
N ARG A 380 5.29 75.00 -3.52
CA ARG A 380 4.21 75.22 -2.53
C ARG A 380 2.91 74.38 -2.41
N ARG A 381 2.74 73.89 -1.15
CA ARG A 381 1.60 74.03 -0.16
C ARG A 381 0.24 73.43 -0.55
N ALA A 382 -0.70 73.04 0.33
CA ALA A 382 -0.87 72.75 1.77
C ALA A 382 -2.29 72.11 1.91
N GLY A 383 -2.61 71.42 3.02
CA GLY A 383 -3.92 70.76 3.28
C GLY A 383 -5.11 71.71 3.54
N PRO A 384 -6.14 71.40 4.38
CA PRO A 384 -6.41 70.16 5.15
C PRO A 384 -7.93 69.77 5.37
N ALA A 385 -8.13 68.63 6.06
CA ALA A 385 -9.07 68.34 7.18
C ALA A 385 -10.63 68.27 7.10
N ARG A 386 -11.14 67.48 8.07
CA ARG A 386 -12.49 67.33 8.71
C ARG A 386 -13.38 66.23 8.09
N GLY A 387 -14.11 65.38 8.83
CA GLY A 387 -14.52 65.27 10.24
C GLY A 387 -15.93 64.62 10.33
N PRO A 388 -16.38 64.03 11.46
CA PRO A 388 -17.24 62.81 11.50
C PRO A 388 -18.60 62.95 12.26
N VAL A 389 -19.55 62.00 12.13
CA VAL A 389 -20.71 61.72 13.06
C VAL A 389 -21.25 60.29 12.75
N ARG A 390 -21.34 59.24 13.62
CA ARG A 390 -22.09 58.88 14.86
C ARG A 390 -23.55 58.35 14.72
N HIS A 391 -23.70 57.07 15.13
CA HIS A 391 -24.76 56.35 15.90
C HIS A 391 -26.28 56.33 15.56
N GLY A 392 -26.88 55.13 15.70
CA GLY A 392 -28.27 54.92 16.15
C GLY A 392 -28.83 53.50 15.94
N ARG A 393 -29.07 52.74 17.01
CA ARG A 393 -29.84 51.47 17.07
C ARG A 393 -31.29 51.76 17.47
N ALA A 394 -32.27 50.98 16.99
CA ALA A 394 -33.27 50.23 17.79
C ALA A 394 -34.44 49.70 16.92
N ASP A 395 -34.83 48.46 17.21
CA ASP A 395 -36.03 47.69 16.79
C ASP A 395 -37.05 47.70 17.98
N PRO A 396 -38.20 46.96 18.06
CA PRO A 396 -38.95 46.13 17.10
C PRO A 396 -40.50 46.25 17.19
N GLY A 397 -41.23 45.50 16.34
CA GLY A 397 -42.69 45.36 16.36
C GLY A 397 -43.20 43.90 16.32
N HIS A 398 -44.20 43.63 17.16
CA HIS A 398 -44.88 42.36 17.49
C HIS A 398 -45.77 41.72 16.40
N SER A 399 -46.11 40.42 16.58
CA SER A 399 -47.48 39.81 16.58
C SER A 399 -47.40 38.34 16.10
N SER A 400 -47.63 37.26 16.85
CA SER A 400 -48.75 36.73 17.68
C SER A 400 -49.70 35.74 16.95
N TYR A 401 -50.14 34.72 17.71
CA TYR A 401 -51.19 33.68 17.51
C TYR A 401 -50.77 32.25 17.05
N VAL A 402 -51.27 31.10 17.58
CA VAL A 402 -51.81 30.61 18.89
C VAL A 402 -52.28 29.14 18.68
N ARG A 403 -51.91 28.24 19.64
CA ARG A 403 -52.55 26.97 20.12
C ARG A 403 -52.77 25.80 19.10
N THR A 404 -52.67 24.51 19.47
CA THR A 404 -53.13 23.84 20.71
C THR A 404 -52.48 22.44 20.91
N ASN A 405 -52.14 22.13 22.18
CA ASN A 405 -52.21 20.86 22.96
C ASN A 405 -51.87 19.48 22.35
N ALA A 406 -51.32 18.45 23.03
CA ALA A 406 -50.69 18.16 24.34
C ALA A 406 -50.40 16.61 24.26
N VAL A 407 -49.41 15.92 24.87
CA VAL A 407 -49.03 15.78 26.30
C VAL A 407 -47.64 15.08 26.42
N ARG A 408 -46.84 15.60 27.38
CA ARG A 408 -45.68 15.13 28.20
C ARG A 408 -45.23 13.64 28.15
N MET A 409 -43.97 13.24 28.35
CA MET A 409 -42.97 13.55 29.41
C MET A 409 -41.51 13.35 28.90
N ALA A 410 -40.59 14.33 29.07
CA ALA A 410 -39.43 14.36 30.00
C ALA A 410 -38.41 13.19 29.85
N ALA A 411 -37.14 13.41 29.45
CA ALA A 411 -36.13 14.11 30.25
C ALA A 411 -35.02 14.80 29.42
N ARG A 412 -34.51 15.91 29.95
CA ARG A 412 -33.42 16.74 29.41
C ARG A 412 -32.05 16.25 29.86
N VAL A 413 -31.10 16.11 28.94
CA VAL A 413 -29.67 16.40 29.17
C VAL A 413 -29.22 17.31 28.03
N ALA A 414 -28.82 18.53 28.36
CA ALA A 414 -28.36 19.53 27.41
C ALA A 414 -26.84 19.42 27.25
N VAL A 415 -26.38 19.02 26.05
CA VAL A 415 -25.00 19.23 25.61
C VAL A 415 -25.02 20.36 24.59
N ARG A 416 -24.35 21.48 24.92
CA ARG A 416 -24.10 22.58 23.98
C ARG A 416 -23.05 22.12 22.97
N THR A 417 -23.44 21.96 21.71
CA THR A 417 -22.49 21.92 20.58
C THR A 417 -22.51 23.28 19.88
N HIS A 418 -21.35 23.91 19.75
CA HIS A 418 -21.14 25.04 18.86
C HIS A 418 -21.10 24.53 17.42
N THR A 419 -22.15 24.79 16.65
CA THR A 419 -22.16 24.57 15.21
C THR A 419 -21.45 25.73 14.51
N VAL A 420 -20.28 25.43 13.95
CA VAL A 420 -19.63 26.27 12.95
C VAL A 420 -20.44 26.14 11.65
N ARG A 421 -21.05 27.24 11.17
CA ARG A 421 -21.74 27.29 9.87
C ARG A 421 -20.71 27.18 8.74
N CYS A 422 -20.77 26.10 7.96
CA CYS A 422 -20.19 26.06 6.61
C CYS A 422 -21.06 26.89 5.64
N PRO A 423 -20.46 27.47 4.57
CA PRO A 423 -21.21 28.15 3.53
C PRO A 423 -22.09 27.15 2.74
N PRO A 424 -23.21 27.59 2.15
CA PRO A 424 -24.08 26.72 1.37
C PRO A 424 -23.36 26.21 0.11
N PRO A 425 -23.72 25.01 -0.38
CA PRO A 425 -23.16 24.46 -1.62
C PRO A 425 -23.46 25.39 -2.80
N ALA A 426 -22.50 25.49 -3.72
CA ALA A 426 -22.67 26.19 -4.99
C ALA A 426 -23.90 25.64 -5.73
N ALA A 427 -24.70 26.54 -6.32
CA ALA A 427 -25.84 26.15 -7.13
C ALA A 427 -25.40 25.21 -8.25
N PRO A 428 -26.15 24.13 -8.55
CA PRO A 428 -25.80 23.22 -9.63
C PRO A 428 -25.85 23.96 -10.97
N PRO A 429 -24.86 23.77 -11.86
CA PRO A 429 -24.96 24.25 -13.23
C PRO A 429 -26.08 23.51 -13.96
N ASP A 430 -26.68 24.19 -14.94
CA ASP A 430 -27.85 23.79 -15.73
C ASP A 430 -27.88 22.29 -16.06
N ARG A 431 -28.94 21.59 -15.61
CA ARG A 431 -29.10 20.13 -15.73
C ARG A 431 -29.81 19.66 -17.00
N HIS A 432 -30.09 20.55 -17.96
CA HIS A 432 -30.81 20.17 -19.17
C HIS A 432 -30.18 20.80 -20.42
N ALA A 433 -29.27 20.07 -21.06
CA ALA A 433 -29.03 20.17 -22.48
C ALA A 433 -29.70 18.95 -23.16
N PRO A 434 -30.63 19.16 -24.12
CA PRO A 434 -31.31 18.06 -24.80
C PRO A 434 -30.36 17.35 -25.78
N GLY A 435 -30.21 16.02 -25.63
CA GLY A 435 -29.39 15.14 -26.47
C GLY A 435 -28.01 14.84 -25.86
N ALA A 436 -27.94 14.06 -24.77
CA ALA A 436 -26.68 13.79 -24.08
C ALA A 436 -25.80 12.81 -24.89
N ALA A 437 -24.78 13.34 -25.56
CA ALA A 437 -23.75 12.55 -26.22
C ALA A 437 -22.98 11.69 -25.21
N VAL A 438 -22.61 10.46 -25.62
CA VAL A 438 -21.77 9.56 -24.82
C VAL A 438 -20.42 10.23 -24.52
N GLN A 439 -20.07 10.27 -23.24
CA GLN A 439 -18.83 10.84 -22.71
C GLN A 439 -17.74 9.76 -22.61
N LEU A 440 -16.50 10.19 -22.69
CA LEU A 440 -15.32 9.32 -22.67
C LEU A 440 -14.53 9.49 -21.38
N ALA A 441 -14.15 8.40 -20.76
CA ALA A 441 -13.25 8.35 -19.61
C ALA A 441 -12.11 7.33 -19.81
N PHE A 442 -11.07 7.39 -18.99
CA PHE A 442 -10.08 6.32 -18.88
C PHE A 442 -9.76 6.02 -17.41
N SER A 443 -9.26 4.82 -17.15
CA SER A 443 -8.86 4.37 -15.81
C SER A 443 -7.40 4.69 -15.50
N THR A 444 -7.12 5.13 -14.27
CA THR A 444 -5.72 5.30 -13.81
C THR A 444 -4.95 3.99 -13.64
N LEU A 445 -5.60 2.83 -13.83
CA LEU A 445 -4.89 1.55 -14.01
C LEU A 445 -3.86 1.59 -15.15
N GLY A 446 -4.05 2.47 -16.13
CA GLY A 446 -3.13 2.67 -17.24
C GLY A 446 -1.92 3.56 -16.94
N VAL A 447 -1.94 4.27 -15.80
CA VAL A 447 -0.92 5.23 -15.36
C VAL A 447 -0.65 5.07 -13.85
N PRO A 448 -0.22 3.89 -13.39
CA PRO A 448 -0.13 3.59 -11.96
C PRO A 448 0.87 4.51 -11.25
N GLY A 449 0.45 5.10 -10.12
CA GLY A 449 1.29 6.01 -9.32
C GLY A 449 1.54 7.39 -9.94
N MET A 450 0.88 7.73 -11.05
CA MET A 450 0.97 9.05 -11.66
C MET A 450 0.32 10.11 -10.75
N GLU A 451 0.97 11.28 -10.64
CA GLU A 451 0.47 12.40 -9.85
C GLU A 451 -0.90 12.89 -10.33
N ILE A 452 -1.79 13.23 -9.39
CA ILE A 452 -3.18 13.65 -9.69
C ILE A 452 -3.25 14.84 -10.65
N SER A 453 -2.34 15.80 -10.49
CA SER A 453 -2.27 16.96 -11.40
C SER A 453 -1.91 16.55 -12.83
N GLU A 454 -1.07 15.52 -12.97
CA GLU A 454 -0.68 15.00 -14.28
C GLU A 454 -1.79 14.16 -14.90
N VAL A 455 -2.50 13.34 -14.11
CA VAL A 455 -3.69 12.61 -14.56
C VAL A 455 -4.77 13.56 -15.09
N ALA A 456 -5.11 14.60 -14.33
CA ALA A 456 -6.11 15.58 -14.73
C ALA A 456 -5.71 16.33 -16.01
N ARG A 457 -4.44 16.73 -16.12
CA ARG A 457 -3.90 17.35 -17.33
C ARG A 457 -3.92 16.40 -18.52
N LEU A 458 -3.52 15.14 -18.32
CA LEU A 458 -3.48 14.13 -19.38
C LEU A 458 -4.87 13.88 -19.96
N ALA A 459 -5.90 13.82 -19.12
CA ALA A 459 -7.28 13.72 -19.56
C ALA A 459 -7.74 14.93 -20.38
N ALA A 460 -7.48 16.15 -19.88
CA ALA A 460 -7.82 17.38 -20.58
C ALA A 460 -7.10 17.49 -21.94
N ASP A 461 -5.78 17.28 -21.97
CA ASP A 461 -4.96 17.37 -23.17
C ASP A 461 -5.34 16.31 -24.22
N SER A 462 -5.81 15.14 -23.77
CA SER A 462 -6.23 14.04 -24.64
C SER A 462 -7.70 14.14 -25.06
N GLY A 463 -8.49 15.08 -24.51
CA GLY A 463 -9.91 15.24 -24.83
C GLY A 463 -10.84 14.21 -24.17
N PHE A 464 -10.42 13.60 -23.06
CA PHE A 464 -11.29 12.76 -22.23
C PHE A 464 -12.07 13.62 -21.24
N HIS A 465 -13.34 13.28 -21.03
CA HIS A 465 -14.28 14.05 -20.21
C HIS A 465 -14.21 13.66 -18.73
N GLY A 466 -13.71 12.46 -18.44
CA GLY A 466 -13.62 11.95 -17.08
C GLY A 466 -12.50 10.94 -16.86
N VAL A 467 -12.29 10.61 -15.59
CA VAL A 467 -11.30 9.61 -15.16
C VAL A 467 -11.91 8.72 -14.10
N GLU A 468 -11.74 7.41 -14.26
CA GLU A 468 -11.92 6.45 -13.18
C GLU A 468 -10.62 6.39 -12.36
N LEU A 469 -10.70 6.80 -11.10
CA LEU A 469 -9.55 6.86 -10.20
C LEU A 469 -9.42 5.56 -9.41
N ARG A 470 -8.34 4.82 -9.63
CA ARG A 470 -7.91 3.75 -8.72
C ARG A 470 -7.62 4.34 -7.33
N VAL A 471 -8.34 3.89 -6.31
CA VAL A 471 -8.21 4.40 -4.93
C VAL A 471 -7.62 3.34 -3.98
N HIS A 472 -6.36 2.99 -4.22
CA HIS A 472 -5.60 1.99 -3.45
C HIS A 472 -4.54 2.66 -2.57
N PRO A 473 -4.11 2.08 -1.42
CA PRO A 473 -3.05 2.66 -0.58
C PRO A 473 -1.71 3.00 -1.27
N ASP A 474 -1.45 2.45 -2.46
CA ASP A 474 -0.24 2.74 -3.24
C ASP A 474 -0.45 3.90 -4.24
N GLU A 475 -1.64 4.49 -4.27
CA GLU A 475 -2.00 5.60 -5.14
C GLU A 475 -2.06 6.91 -4.36
N PRO A 476 -1.89 8.07 -5.02
CA PRO A 476 -1.94 9.38 -4.36
C PRO A 476 -3.27 9.68 -3.65
N VAL A 477 -4.35 9.00 -4.02
CA VAL A 477 -5.69 9.18 -3.45
C VAL A 477 -6.23 7.81 -3.04
N HIS A 478 -6.54 7.65 -1.75
CA HIS A 478 -7.07 6.41 -1.19
C HIS A 478 -7.89 6.71 0.08
N PRO A 479 -8.68 5.77 0.64
CA PRO A 479 -9.56 6.07 1.78
C PRO A 479 -8.85 6.61 3.03
N GLY A 480 -7.55 6.36 3.18
CA GLY A 480 -6.72 6.84 4.28
C GLY A 480 -6.21 8.28 4.13
N VAL A 481 -6.34 8.92 2.96
CA VAL A 481 -5.86 10.30 2.79
C VAL A 481 -6.75 11.32 3.50
N GLY A 482 -6.11 12.35 4.05
CA GLY A 482 -6.80 13.42 4.78
C GLY A 482 -7.64 14.34 3.89
N ALA A 483 -8.55 15.10 4.50
CA ALA A 483 -9.51 15.96 3.80
C ALA A 483 -8.86 16.99 2.87
N GLU A 484 -7.65 17.48 3.18
CA GLU A 484 -6.96 18.45 2.32
C GLU A 484 -6.48 17.83 1.00
N VAL A 485 -6.01 16.58 1.01
CA VAL A 485 -5.65 15.85 -0.22
C VAL A 485 -6.89 15.61 -1.08
N ARG A 486 -8.03 15.26 -0.46
CA ARG A 486 -9.30 15.08 -1.16
C ARG A 486 -9.76 16.38 -1.84
N LYS A 487 -9.76 17.49 -1.09
CA LYS A 487 -10.12 18.82 -1.64
C LYS A 487 -9.19 19.27 -2.76
N GLU A 488 -7.89 19.05 -2.60
CA GLU A 488 -6.92 19.39 -3.62
C GLU A 488 -7.13 18.54 -4.88
N THR A 489 -7.41 17.25 -4.74
CA THR A 489 -7.76 16.36 -5.86
C THR A 489 -8.96 16.90 -6.62
N VAL A 490 -10.05 17.22 -5.90
CA VAL A 490 -11.25 17.83 -6.48
C VAL A 490 -10.90 19.10 -7.26
N ARG A 491 -10.10 19.99 -6.65
CA ARG A 491 -9.69 21.24 -7.28
C ARG A 491 -8.90 21.00 -8.56
N ARG A 492 -7.96 20.04 -8.58
CA ARG A 492 -7.15 19.74 -9.78
C ARG A 492 -8.00 19.27 -10.95
N PHE A 493 -8.97 18.40 -10.68
CA PHE A 493 -9.91 17.91 -11.70
C PHE A 493 -10.84 19.03 -12.18
N GLN A 494 -11.35 19.88 -11.28
CA GLN A 494 -12.16 21.05 -11.62
C GLN A 494 -11.39 22.06 -12.47
N ASP A 495 -10.15 22.40 -12.09
CA ASP A 495 -9.28 23.32 -12.82
C ASP A 495 -8.95 22.81 -14.23
N ALA A 496 -8.89 21.48 -14.42
CA ALA A 496 -8.69 20.84 -15.71
C ALA A 496 -10.00 20.67 -16.53
N GLY A 497 -11.17 20.92 -15.94
CA GLY A 497 -12.47 20.67 -16.59
C GLY A 497 -12.79 19.19 -16.79
N VAL A 498 -12.19 18.30 -16.00
CA VAL A 498 -12.35 16.84 -16.11
C VAL A 498 -13.13 16.31 -14.91
N ARG A 499 -14.06 15.38 -15.14
CA ARG A 499 -14.85 14.76 -14.06
C ARG A 499 -14.13 13.57 -13.45
N ILE A 500 -14.23 13.41 -12.13
CA ILE A 500 -13.92 12.12 -11.50
C ILE A 500 -15.17 11.25 -11.70
N LEU A 501 -15.08 10.25 -12.58
CA LEU A 501 -16.20 9.37 -12.93
C LEU A 501 -16.50 8.40 -11.79
N SER A 502 -15.46 7.75 -11.26
CA SER A 502 -15.62 6.74 -10.22
C SER A 502 -14.37 6.65 -9.35
N ALA A 503 -14.58 6.33 -8.07
CA ALA A 503 -13.54 5.84 -7.17
C ALA A 503 -13.49 4.31 -7.28
N ALA A 504 -12.47 3.78 -7.97
CA ALA A 504 -12.29 2.36 -8.20
C ALA A 504 -11.51 1.70 -7.06
N GLY A 505 -12.25 1.06 -6.16
CA GLY A 505 -11.72 0.26 -5.05
C GLY A 505 -11.55 -1.21 -5.42
N TYR A 506 -10.84 -1.96 -4.56
CA TYR A 506 -10.58 -3.39 -4.74
C TYR A 506 -11.41 -4.28 -3.80
N THR A 507 -12.43 -3.71 -3.17
CA THR A 507 -13.31 -4.45 -2.26
C THR A 507 -14.05 -5.55 -3.03
N ARG A 508 -13.94 -6.78 -2.52
CA ARG A 508 -14.51 -8.00 -3.11
C ARG A 508 -15.75 -8.42 -2.34
N VAL A 509 -16.93 -8.08 -2.86
CA VAL A 509 -18.19 -8.19 -2.10
C VAL A 509 -18.65 -9.64 -1.91
N ALA A 510 -18.26 -10.56 -2.77
CA ALA A 510 -18.57 -11.98 -2.67
C ALA A 510 -17.45 -12.83 -2.03
N ALA A 511 -16.31 -12.23 -1.65
CA ALA A 511 -15.19 -12.99 -1.09
C ALA A 511 -15.54 -13.64 0.26
N PRO A 512 -14.99 -14.83 0.59
CA PRO A 512 -15.14 -15.40 1.93
C PRO A 512 -14.58 -14.45 2.99
N GLY A 513 -15.30 -14.30 4.11
CA GLY A 513 -14.89 -13.40 5.19
C GLY A 513 -16.05 -12.84 5.98
N ASP A 514 -15.71 -11.95 6.91
CA ASP A 514 -16.66 -11.24 7.75
C ASP A 514 -17.41 -10.14 6.98
N ASP A 515 -18.74 -10.07 7.18
CA ASP A 515 -19.60 -9.13 6.47
C ASP A 515 -19.36 -7.69 6.96
N GLU A 516 -19.10 -7.46 8.26
CA GLU A 516 -18.87 -6.12 8.81
C GLU A 516 -17.61 -5.48 8.24
N THR A 517 -16.53 -6.25 8.15
CA THR A 517 -15.25 -5.79 7.57
C THR A 517 -15.42 -5.28 6.13
N VAL A 518 -16.12 -6.05 5.28
CA VAL A 518 -16.36 -5.65 3.89
C VAL A 518 -17.27 -4.42 3.82
N VAL A 519 -18.32 -4.36 4.65
CA VAL A 519 -19.24 -3.22 4.68
C VAL A 519 -18.54 -1.94 5.16
N ASP A 520 -17.62 -2.04 6.12
CA ASP A 520 -16.82 -0.90 6.58
C ASP A 520 -15.88 -0.38 5.49
N GLU A 521 -15.27 -1.27 4.71
CA GLU A 521 -14.50 -0.87 3.52
C GLU A 521 -15.38 -0.14 2.50
N LEU A 522 -16.59 -0.66 2.22
CA LEU A 522 -17.55 -0.01 1.33
C LEU A 522 -17.93 1.39 1.84
N HIS A 523 -18.17 1.54 3.14
CA HIS A 523 -18.44 2.86 3.74
C HIS A 523 -17.26 3.82 3.60
N GLY A 524 -16.03 3.35 3.75
CA GLY A 524 -14.82 4.13 3.52
C GLY A 524 -14.70 4.63 2.08
N LEU A 525 -14.98 3.75 1.10
CA LEU A 525 -14.98 4.10 -0.32
C LEU A 525 -16.11 5.08 -0.67
N LEU A 526 -17.31 4.87 -0.14
CA LEU A 526 -18.45 5.79 -0.33
C LEU A 526 -18.15 7.19 0.22
N ALA A 527 -17.56 7.27 1.40
CA ALA A 527 -17.16 8.56 1.99
C ALA A 527 -16.09 9.26 1.14
N LEU A 528 -15.10 8.51 0.63
CA LEU A 528 -14.09 9.05 -0.26
C LEU A 528 -14.71 9.55 -1.58
N ALA A 529 -15.54 8.74 -2.24
CA ALA A 529 -16.20 9.11 -3.49
C ALA A 529 -17.07 10.36 -3.33
N HIS A 530 -17.82 10.45 -2.23
CA HIS A 530 -18.60 11.63 -1.88
C HIS A 530 -17.71 12.88 -1.76
N ASP A 531 -16.61 12.79 -1.01
CA ASP A 531 -15.67 13.91 -0.84
C ASP A 531 -15.00 14.32 -2.16
N LEU A 532 -14.77 13.37 -3.07
CA LEU A 532 -14.22 13.61 -4.40
C LEU A 532 -15.26 14.11 -5.42
N GLY A 533 -16.55 14.09 -5.07
CA GLY A 533 -17.64 14.36 -6.01
C GLY A 533 -17.79 13.30 -7.11
N ALA A 534 -17.27 12.09 -6.87
CA ALA A 534 -17.41 10.95 -7.78
C ALA A 534 -18.80 10.31 -7.59
N PRO A 535 -19.61 10.18 -8.65
CA PRO A 535 -20.96 9.60 -8.53
C PRO A 535 -20.96 8.09 -8.27
N TYR A 536 -19.85 7.41 -8.57
CA TYR A 536 -19.77 5.95 -8.54
C TYR A 536 -18.59 5.43 -7.71
N VAL A 537 -18.80 4.32 -7.02
CA VAL A 537 -17.75 3.46 -6.47
C VAL A 537 -17.80 2.13 -7.17
N ARG A 538 -16.68 1.69 -7.76
CA ARG A 538 -16.56 0.36 -8.34
C ARG A 538 -16.14 -0.66 -7.29
N VAL A 539 -16.76 -1.84 -7.34
CA VAL A 539 -16.43 -2.98 -6.49
C VAL A 539 -16.39 -4.27 -7.32
N PHE A 540 -15.64 -5.25 -6.83
CA PHE A 540 -15.49 -6.53 -7.49
C PHE A 540 -16.37 -7.60 -6.85
N PRO A 541 -16.77 -8.65 -7.60
CA PRO A 541 -17.41 -9.81 -7.01
C PRO A 541 -16.43 -10.59 -6.13
N GLY A 542 -15.39 -11.24 -6.69
CA GLY A 542 -14.36 -11.93 -5.91
C GLY A 542 -14.81 -13.18 -5.16
N GLY A 543 -15.85 -13.86 -5.65
CA GLY A 543 -16.45 -15.05 -5.04
C GLY A 543 -15.84 -16.38 -5.49
N VAL A 544 -14.68 -16.39 -6.16
CA VAL A 544 -14.05 -17.61 -6.71
C VAL A 544 -13.73 -18.67 -5.65
N ASP A 545 -13.51 -18.24 -4.40
CA ASP A 545 -13.20 -19.11 -3.26
C ASP A 545 -14.44 -19.49 -2.44
N GLN A 546 -15.65 -19.09 -2.86
CA GLN A 546 -16.89 -19.51 -2.20
C GLN A 546 -17.23 -20.96 -2.56
N PRO A 547 -17.87 -21.73 -1.65
CA PRO A 547 -18.20 -23.12 -1.93
C PRO A 547 -19.21 -23.30 -3.08
N THR A 548 -20.13 -22.34 -3.26
CA THR A 548 -21.13 -22.35 -4.33
C THR A 548 -21.38 -20.96 -4.90
N GLU A 549 -21.88 -20.89 -6.15
CA GLU A 549 -22.32 -19.64 -6.77
C GLU A 549 -23.45 -18.98 -5.96
N GLN A 550 -24.37 -19.76 -5.41
CA GLN A 550 -25.47 -19.22 -4.60
C GLN A 550 -24.97 -18.55 -3.31
N GLU A 551 -23.90 -19.06 -2.70
CA GLU A 551 -23.29 -18.44 -1.53
C GLU A 551 -22.52 -17.16 -1.90
N ALA A 552 -21.87 -17.14 -3.06
CA ALA A 552 -21.24 -15.94 -3.60
C ALA A 552 -22.28 -14.85 -3.87
N ASP A 553 -23.37 -15.18 -4.58
CA ASP A 553 -24.49 -14.28 -4.86
C ASP A 553 -25.07 -13.73 -3.55
N ALA A 554 -25.32 -14.60 -2.57
CA ALA A 554 -25.90 -14.22 -1.28
C ALA A 554 -24.96 -13.33 -0.46
N ALA A 555 -23.65 -13.59 -0.44
CA ALA A 555 -22.67 -12.76 0.26
C ALA A 555 -22.59 -11.36 -0.35
N ALA A 556 -22.48 -11.28 -1.68
CA ALA A 556 -22.47 -10.01 -2.41
C ALA A 556 -23.74 -9.22 -2.14
N ALA A 557 -24.91 -9.85 -2.25
CA ALA A 557 -26.19 -9.20 -2.05
C ALA A 557 -26.38 -8.68 -0.62
N ARG A 558 -26.00 -9.45 0.40
CA ARG A 558 -26.08 -9.00 1.80
C ARG A 558 -25.21 -7.78 2.06
N ARG A 559 -23.95 -7.79 1.62
CA ARG A 559 -22.99 -6.70 1.89
C ARG A 559 -23.31 -5.44 1.09
N LEU A 560 -23.66 -5.59 -0.18
CA LEU A 560 -24.14 -4.47 -1.00
C LEU A 560 -25.44 -3.90 -0.43
N GLY A 561 -26.39 -4.74 -0.04
CA GLY A 561 -27.64 -4.33 0.60
C GLY A 561 -27.43 -3.59 1.92
N ALA A 562 -26.46 -4.00 2.73
CA ALA A 562 -26.10 -3.32 3.97
C ALA A 562 -25.50 -1.92 3.74
N ALA A 563 -24.67 -1.74 2.70
CA ALA A 563 -24.05 -0.46 2.37
C ALA A 563 -24.97 0.47 1.54
N ALA A 564 -26.02 -0.07 0.91
CA ALA A 564 -26.87 0.66 -0.03
C ALA A 564 -27.59 1.89 0.56
N PRO A 565 -28.14 1.88 1.80
CA PRO A 565 -28.73 3.07 2.40
C PRO A 565 -27.72 4.21 2.56
N ARG A 566 -26.49 3.87 2.96
CA ARG A 566 -25.42 4.87 3.11
C ARG A 566 -24.99 5.45 1.78
N ALA A 567 -24.95 4.62 0.74
CA ALA A 567 -24.70 5.05 -0.63
C ALA A 567 -25.77 6.08 -1.08
N ALA A 568 -27.05 5.80 -0.80
CA ALA A 568 -28.17 6.71 -1.06
C ALA A 568 -28.02 8.05 -0.35
N ASP A 569 -27.72 8.02 0.96
CA ASP A 569 -27.54 9.24 1.78
C ASP A 569 -26.43 10.15 1.26
N LEU A 570 -25.38 9.56 0.69
CA LEU A 570 -24.23 10.28 0.15
C LEU A 570 -24.41 10.70 -1.30
N GLY A 571 -25.47 10.24 -1.98
CA GLY A 571 -25.69 10.46 -3.40
C GLY A 571 -24.64 9.78 -4.29
N VAL A 572 -24.10 8.65 -3.84
CA VAL A 572 -23.09 7.84 -4.56
C VAL A 572 -23.68 6.46 -4.82
N ALA A 573 -23.45 5.88 -5.99
CA ALA A 573 -23.87 4.50 -6.29
C ALA A 573 -22.70 3.51 -6.23
N LEU A 574 -22.95 2.33 -5.66
CA LEU A 574 -22.05 1.18 -5.71
C LEU A 574 -22.30 0.42 -6.99
N LEU A 575 -21.26 0.18 -7.79
CA LEU A 575 -21.37 -0.53 -9.05
C LEU A 575 -20.58 -1.84 -8.97
N LEU A 576 -21.30 -2.95 -9.09
CA LEU A 576 -20.72 -4.29 -9.20
C LEU A 576 -20.26 -4.53 -10.64
N GLU A 577 -18.99 -4.80 -10.82
CA GLU A 577 -18.38 -5.07 -12.13
C GLU A 577 -18.62 -6.53 -12.57
N THR A 578 -18.95 -6.75 -13.84
CA THR A 578 -18.87 -8.08 -14.45
C THR A 578 -17.42 -8.54 -14.46
N HIS A 579 -17.06 -9.49 -13.59
CA HIS A 579 -15.66 -9.86 -13.35
C HIS A 579 -15.56 -11.29 -12.80
N ASP A 580 -14.33 -11.83 -12.72
CA ASP A 580 -13.93 -13.08 -12.02
C ASP A 580 -14.98 -14.20 -11.84
N SER A 581 -15.78 -14.15 -10.77
CA SER A 581 -16.77 -15.16 -10.36
C SER A 581 -18.20 -14.83 -10.84
N HIS A 582 -18.45 -13.60 -11.30
CA HIS A 582 -19.71 -13.15 -11.89
C HIS A 582 -19.43 -12.57 -13.28
N ARG A 583 -18.91 -13.43 -14.17
CA ARG A 583 -18.40 -12.99 -15.48
C ARG A 583 -19.49 -12.55 -16.43
N ARG A 584 -20.67 -13.17 -16.35
CA ARG A 584 -21.79 -12.91 -17.26
C ARG A 584 -22.64 -11.76 -16.74
N GLY A 585 -23.31 -11.04 -17.63
CA GLY A 585 -24.32 -10.05 -17.28
C GLY A 585 -25.41 -10.66 -16.40
N ALA A 586 -25.83 -11.89 -16.69
CA ALA A 586 -26.81 -12.62 -15.89
C ALA A 586 -26.35 -12.87 -14.44
N ASP A 587 -25.05 -13.05 -14.20
CA ASP A 587 -24.51 -13.27 -12.85
C ASP A 587 -24.60 -11.99 -12.01
N THR A 588 -24.15 -10.89 -12.59
CA THR A 588 -24.24 -9.57 -11.95
C THR A 588 -25.70 -9.16 -11.73
N ALA A 589 -26.58 -9.37 -12.73
CA ALA A 589 -28.01 -9.06 -12.62
C ALA A 589 -28.71 -9.86 -11.51
N ARG A 590 -28.33 -11.14 -11.26
CA ARG A 590 -28.87 -11.91 -10.13
C ARG A 590 -28.57 -11.24 -8.80
N VAL A 591 -27.33 -10.84 -8.55
CA VAL A 591 -26.94 -10.14 -7.32
C VAL A 591 -27.73 -8.84 -7.17
N LEU A 592 -27.81 -8.04 -8.23
CA LEU A 592 -28.52 -6.75 -8.21
C LEU A 592 -30.02 -6.91 -7.97
N GLY A 593 -30.64 -7.96 -8.53
CA GLY A 593 -32.03 -8.33 -8.25
C GLY A 593 -32.26 -8.70 -6.79
N LEU A 594 -31.31 -9.39 -6.15
CA LEU A 594 -31.38 -9.72 -4.73
C LEU A 594 -31.23 -8.49 -3.82
N VAL A 595 -30.39 -7.52 -4.22
CA VAL A 595 -30.21 -6.27 -3.47
C VAL A 595 -31.42 -5.36 -3.60
N GLY A 596 -31.97 -5.20 -4.81
CA GLY A 596 -33.20 -4.44 -5.07
C GLY A 596 -33.14 -2.95 -4.72
N HIS A 597 -31.94 -2.35 -4.65
CA HIS A 597 -31.75 -0.98 -4.20
C HIS A 597 -31.23 -0.05 -5.31
N ALA A 598 -31.76 1.18 -5.37
CA ALA A 598 -31.49 2.10 -6.46
C ALA A 598 -30.03 2.58 -6.56
N SER A 599 -29.36 2.74 -5.43
CA SER A 599 -27.94 3.12 -5.34
C SER A 599 -26.97 1.96 -5.56
N VAL A 600 -27.45 0.80 -6.03
CA VAL A 600 -26.60 -0.34 -6.41
C VAL A 600 -26.86 -0.68 -7.87
N GLY A 601 -25.80 -0.72 -8.67
CA GLY A 601 -25.86 -0.91 -10.12
C GLY A 601 -24.72 -1.79 -10.63
N ALA A 602 -24.52 -1.77 -11.95
CA ALA A 602 -23.52 -2.57 -12.65
C ALA A 602 -22.48 -1.71 -13.37
N ILE A 603 -21.27 -2.24 -13.49
CA ILE A 603 -20.33 -1.88 -14.56
C ILE A 603 -20.28 -3.06 -15.53
N TRP A 604 -20.46 -2.77 -16.81
CA TRP A 604 -20.22 -3.73 -17.86
C TRP A 604 -18.77 -3.62 -18.31
N ASP A 605 -17.92 -4.51 -17.81
CA ASP A 605 -16.61 -4.78 -18.41
C ASP A 605 -16.82 -5.70 -19.61
N VAL A 606 -16.60 -5.19 -20.83
CA VAL A 606 -16.87 -5.93 -22.07
C VAL A 606 -16.04 -7.21 -22.21
N MET A 607 -14.91 -7.33 -21.51
CA MET A 607 -14.03 -8.49 -21.62
C MET A 607 -14.59 -9.72 -20.90
N HIS A 608 -15.13 -9.56 -19.68
CA HIS A 608 -15.48 -10.71 -18.85
C HIS A 608 -16.67 -11.55 -19.37
N PRO A 609 -17.78 -10.96 -19.82
CA PRO A 609 -18.86 -11.68 -20.50
C PRO A 609 -18.37 -12.36 -21.78
N TRP A 610 -17.54 -11.67 -22.57
CA TRP A 610 -16.94 -12.24 -23.79
C TRP A 610 -16.06 -13.46 -23.49
N LEU A 611 -15.22 -13.40 -22.44
CA LEU A 611 -14.44 -14.54 -21.95
C LEU A 611 -15.33 -15.70 -21.47
N ALA A 612 -16.57 -15.43 -21.08
CA ALA A 612 -17.56 -16.44 -20.70
C ALA A 612 -18.41 -16.94 -21.88
N GLY A 613 -18.16 -16.45 -23.10
CA GLY A 613 -18.91 -16.78 -24.32
C GLY A 613 -20.29 -16.13 -24.40
N GLU A 614 -20.54 -15.08 -23.61
CA GLU A 614 -21.78 -14.30 -23.67
C GLU A 614 -21.65 -13.17 -24.70
N ASP A 615 -22.63 -13.05 -25.58
CA ASP A 615 -22.66 -11.99 -26.60
C ASP A 615 -23.11 -10.63 -26.01
N PRO A 616 -22.71 -9.50 -26.63
CA PRO A 616 -23.02 -8.17 -26.10
C PRO A 616 -24.51 -7.87 -25.93
N GLU A 617 -25.38 -8.38 -26.81
CA GLU A 617 -26.82 -8.13 -26.77
C GLU A 617 -27.45 -8.81 -25.54
N THR A 618 -27.07 -10.05 -25.27
CA THR A 618 -27.47 -10.78 -24.06
C THR A 618 -27.00 -10.07 -22.79
N THR A 619 -25.73 -9.65 -22.72
CA THR A 619 -25.21 -8.92 -21.56
C THR A 619 -25.93 -7.58 -21.36
N TYR A 620 -26.10 -6.80 -22.44
CA TYR A 620 -26.74 -5.49 -22.36
C TYR A 620 -28.21 -5.59 -21.93
N ALA A 621 -28.96 -6.56 -22.46
CA ALA A 621 -30.38 -6.72 -22.15
C ALA A 621 -30.65 -6.87 -20.64
N VAL A 622 -29.75 -7.54 -19.91
CA VAL A 622 -29.91 -7.75 -18.46
C VAL A 622 -29.26 -6.66 -17.61
N LEU A 623 -28.20 -5.99 -18.10
CA LEU A 623 -27.50 -4.96 -17.35
C LEU A 623 -28.04 -3.54 -17.58
N ALA A 624 -28.66 -3.25 -18.73
CA ALA A 624 -29.14 -1.92 -19.09
C ALA A 624 -29.97 -1.22 -17.98
N PRO A 625 -30.88 -1.90 -17.25
CA PRO A 625 -31.64 -1.26 -16.15
C PRO A 625 -30.80 -0.83 -14.95
N HIS A 626 -29.58 -1.35 -14.83
CA HIS A 626 -28.69 -1.18 -13.69
C HIS A 626 -27.39 -0.46 -14.05
N LEU A 627 -27.17 -0.15 -15.32
CA LEU A 627 -25.87 0.23 -15.84
C LEU A 627 -25.43 1.61 -15.34
N GLY A 628 -24.26 1.66 -14.69
CA GLY A 628 -23.61 2.90 -14.31
C GLY A 628 -22.72 3.45 -15.42
N TYR A 629 -21.90 2.61 -16.04
CA TYR A 629 -21.11 2.91 -17.24
C TYR A 629 -20.54 1.61 -17.85
N VAL A 630 -19.98 1.69 -19.05
CA VAL A 630 -19.31 0.57 -19.72
C VAL A 630 -17.80 0.76 -19.71
N GLN A 631 -17.09 -0.28 -19.29
CA GLN A 631 -15.64 -0.36 -19.41
C GLN A 631 -15.28 -1.05 -20.72
N VAL A 632 -14.57 -0.33 -21.59
CA VAL A 632 -14.01 -0.85 -22.83
C VAL A 632 -12.54 -1.17 -22.62
N LYS A 633 -12.07 -2.23 -23.26
CA LYS A 633 -10.66 -2.62 -23.35
C LYS A 633 -10.46 -3.46 -24.61
N ASP A 634 -9.24 -3.83 -24.92
CA ASP A 634 -8.97 -4.70 -26.06
C ASP A 634 -7.84 -5.68 -25.76
N ILE A 635 -7.99 -6.93 -26.23
CA ILE A 635 -7.09 -8.06 -25.97
C ILE A 635 -7.01 -8.95 -27.21
N ALA A 636 -5.94 -9.74 -27.33
CA ALA A 636 -5.69 -10.53 -28.55
C ALA A 636 -6.62 -11.75 -28.67
N SER A 637 -6.85 -12.49 -27.58
CA SER A 637 -7.73 -13.67 -27.56
C SER A 637 -8.15 -14.04 -26.14
N VAL A 638 -8.94 -15.11 -25.99
CA VAL A 638 -9.29 -15.66 -24.67
C VAL A 638 -8.06 -16.20 -23.92
N GLU A 639 -7.01 -16.61 -24.63
CA GLU A 639 -5.74 -17.10 -24.07
C GLU A 639 -4.71 -15.98 -23.80
N ASP A 640 -4.74 -14.90 -24.59
CA ASP A 640 -3.84 -13.76 -24.44
C ASP A 640 -4.63 -12.49 -24.11
N THR A 641 -4.73 -12.25 -22.81
CA THR A 641 -5.44 -11.10 -22.22
C THR A 641 -4.53 -9.88 -22.00
N ASN A 642 -3.34 -9.82 -22.62
CA ASN A 642 -2.50 -8.64 -22.51
C ASN A 642 -3.21 -7.40 -23.10
N PRO A 643 -3.22 -6.25 -22.39
CA PRO A 643 -3.89 -5.04 -22.87
C PRO A 643 -3.32 -4.53 -24.18
N LEU A 644 -4.18 -4.37 -25.18
CA LEU A 644 -3.88 -3.79 -26.49
C LEU A 644 -4.48 -2.37 -26.61
N PRO A 645 -3.97 -1.54 -27.54
CA PRO A 645 -4.67 -0.34 -27.98
C PRO A 645 -6.07 -0.68 -28.49
N LEU A 646 -7.05 0.17 -28.25
CA LEU A 646 -8.42 -0.05 -28.73
C LEU A 646 -8.47 -0.18 -30.26
N GLY A 647 -9.14 -1.22 -30.75
CA GLY A 647 -9.28 -1.55 -32.16
C GLY A 647 -8.17 -2.45 -32.71
N ALA A 648 -7.25 -2.91 -31.86
CA ALA A 648 -6.15 -3.81 -32.25
C ALA A 648 -6.37 -5.27 -31.85
N GLY A 649 -7.42 -5.56 -31.06
CA GLY A 649 -7.72 -6.90 -30.55
C GLY A 649 -9.04 -7.45 -31.06
N ALA A 650 -9.61 -8.37 -30.28
CA ALA A 650 -10.73 -9.23 -30.67
C ALA A 650 -12.05 -8.89 -29.98
N LEU A 651 -12.09 -7.91 -29.07
CA LEU A 651 -13.31 -7.60 -28.33
C LEU A 651 -14.35 -6.88 -29.22
N PRO A 652 -15.66 -7.18 -29.07
CA PRO A 652 -16.72 -6.69 -29.96
C PRO A 652 -17.12 -5.23 -29.64
N LEU A 653 -16.15 -4.30 -29.64
CA LEU A 653 -16.35 -2.92 -29.20
C LEU A 653 -17.41 -2.17 -30.01
N ALA A 654 -17.47 -2.40 -31.33
CA ALA A 654 -18.46 -1.76 -32.19
C ALA A 654 -19.90 -2.15 -31.80
N GLU A 655 -20.14 -3.43 -31.49
CA GLU A 655 -21.45 -3.93 -31.06
C GLU A 655 -21.82 -3.39 -29.68
N CYS A 656 -20.88 -3.37 -28.73
CA CYS A 656 -21.08 -2.80 -27.41
C CYS A 656 -21.43 -1.30 -27.46
N VAL A 657 -20.73 -0.53 -28.30
CA VAL A 657 -21.00 0.90 -28.49
C VAL A 657 -22.35 1.13 -29.15
N ASP A 658 -22.70 0.34 -30.16
CA ASP A 658 -23.99 0.44 -30.86
C ASP A 658 -25.17 0.23 -29.91
N LEU A 659 -25.09 -0.80 -29.05
CA LEU A 659 -26.13 -1.10 -28.06
C LEU A 659 -26.36 0.06 -27.07
N LEU A 660 -25.30 0.78 -26.69
CA LEU A 660 -25.40 1.94 -25.79
C LEU A 660 -26.03 3.17 -26.46
N THR A 661 -25.87 3.31 -27.77
CA THR A 661 -26.39 4.46 -28.52
C THR A 661 -27.81 4.28 -29.04
N ARG A 662 -28.36 3.06 -29.02
CA ARG A 662 -29.75 2.79 -29.42
C ARG A 662 -30.76 3.52 -28.51
N GLN A 663 -31.71 4.23 -29.12
CA GLN A 663 -32.65 5.15 -28.45
C GLN A 663 -33.65 4.51 -27.46
N ASP A 664 -33.64 3.20 -27.26
CA ASP A 664 -34.51 2.51 -26.28
C ASP A 664 -34.02 2.69 -24.81
N ALA A 665 -32.85 3.28 -24.58
CA ALA A 665 -32.32 3.62 -23.25
C ALA A 665 -33.08 4.79 -22.55
N ALA A 666 -34.10 5.36 -23.19
CA ALA A 666 -34.85 6.53 -22.70
C ALA A 666 -35.83 6.23 -21.54
N GLU A 667 -36.11 4.96 -21.22
CA GLU A 667 -36.98 4.59 -20.10
C GLU A 667 -36.22 4.17 -18.83
N THR A 668 -34.91 3.94 -18.92
CA THR A 668 -34.06 3.56 -17.79
C THR A 668 -33.50 4.80 -17.10
N ARG A 669 -34.19 5.28 -16.05
CA ARG A 669 -33.87 6.41 -15.13
C ARG A 669 -33.22 7.66 -15.76
N PRO A 670 -33.76 8.88 -15.51
CA PRO A 670 -33.13 10.13 -15.98
C PRO A 670 -31.72 10.39 -15.40
N ASP A 671 -31.26 9.59 -14.44
CA ASP A 671 -29.94 9.67 -13.79
C ASP A 671 -29.05 8.42 -14.03
N ALA A 672 -29.47 7.42 -14.83
CA ALA A 672 -28.65 6.22 -15.10
C ALA A 672 -27.59 6.51 -16.17
N GLY A 673 -26.33 6.20 -15.85
CA GLY A 673 -25.13 6.61 -16.57
C GLY A 673 -24.84 5.86 -17.89
N ALA A 674 -25.85 5.56 -18.70
CA ALA A 674 -25.67 5.02 -20.06
C ALA A 674 -24.86 5.94 -21.01
N GLY A 675 -24.37 7.09 -20.52
CA GLY A 675 -23.57 8.05 -21.26
C GLY A 675 -22.06 7.99 -21.02
N TRP A 676 -21.47 6.88 -20.51
CA TRP A 676 -20.01 6.80 -20.34
C TRP A 676 -19.38 5.53 -20.93
N LEU A 677 -18.36 5.73 -21.75
CA LEU A 677 -17.38 4.72 -22.15
C LEU A 677 -16.07 4.99 -21.41
N CYS A 678 -15.68 4.10 -20.50
CA CYS A 678 -14.43 4.19 -19.74
C CYS A 678 -13.40 3.21 -20.29
N TRP A 679 -12.25 3.69 -20.78
CA TRP A 679 -11.18 2.80 -21.19
C TRP A 679 -10.38 2.29 -19.98
N GLU A 680 -10.57 1.01 -19.66
CA GLU A 680 -9.82 0.34 -18.60
C GLU A 680 -8.56 -0.34 -19.18
N TYR A 681 -7.49 0.44 -19.33
CA TYR A 681 -6.20 -0.07 -19.78
C TYR A 681 -5.36 -0.57 -18.60
N GLU A 682 -5.21 -1.89 -18.44
CA GLU A 682 -4.66 -2.50 -17.21
C GLU A 682 -3.12 -2.55 -17.11
N LYS A 683 -2.43 -1.49 -17.52
CA LYS A 683 -0.94 -1.39 -17.47
C LYS A 683 -0.36 -1.78 -16.10
N ARG A 684 -1.08 -1.49 -15.01
CA ARG A 684 -0.71 -1.88 -13.63
C ARG A 684 -0.35 -3.36 -13.47
N TRP A 685 -1.05 -4.24 -14.19
CA TRP A 685 -0.86 -5.70 -14.12
C TRP A 685 0.02 -6.24 -15.24
N TYR A 686 0.24 -5.45 -16.29
CA TYR A 686 1.02 -5.82 -17.46
C TYR A 686 2.15 -4.80 -17.71
N PRO A 687 3.24 -4.82 -16.93
CA PRO A 687 4.29 -3.80 -17.02
C PRO A 687 4.96 -3.69 -18.39
N ARG A 688 4.90 -4.75 -19.21
CA ARG A 688 5.46 -4.79 -20.57
C ARG A 688 4.55 -4.20 -21.64
N SER A 689 3.27 -3.97 -21.36
CA SER A 689 2.35 -3.34 -22.32
C SER A 689 2.77 -1.89 -22.59
N PRO A 690 2.42 -1.28 -23.74
CA PRO A 690 2.73 0.12 -24.01
C PRO A 690 2.26 1.11 -22.94
N GLU A 691 2.86 2.31 -22.87
CA GLU A 691 2.44 3.35 -21.93
C GLU A 691 1.16 4.05 -22.40
N LEU A 692 0.18 4.22 -21.51
CA LEU A 692 -1.12 4.80 -21.84
C LEU A 692 -1.06 6.21 -22.47
N PRO A 693 -0.21 7.16 -22.03
CA PRO A 693 -0.24 8.53 -22.57
C PRO A 693 -0.10 8.63 -24.09
N GLY A 694 0.69 7.74 -24.71
CA GLY A 694 0.87 7.70 -26.16
C GLY A 694 -0.30 7.08 -26.93
N LEU A 695 -1.24 6.45 -26.23
CA LEU A 695 -2.36 5.72 -26.81
C LEU A 695 -3.72 6.43 -26.66
N LEU A 696 -3.83 7.42 -25.78
CA LEU A 696 -5.09 8.09 -25.47
C LEU A 696 -5.73 8.79 -26.67
N ALA A 697 -4.96 9.57 -27.45
CA ALA A 697 -5.52 10.26 -28.61
C ALA A 697 -6.03 9.29 -29.71
N PRO A 698 -5.24 8.28 -30.15
CA PRO A 698 -5.76 7.25 -31.05
C PRO A 698 -6.99 6.51 -30.53
N ALA A 699 -7.01 6.17 -29.24
CA ALA A 699 -8.14 5.48 -28.62
C ALA A 699 -9.40 6.35 -28.57
N ARG A 700 -9.27 7.64 -28.24
CA ARG A 700 -10.39 8.60 -28.32
C ARG A 700 -10.95 8.64 -29.75
N ASP A 701 -10.08 8.79 -30.75
CA ASP A 701 -10.51 8.89 -32.14
C ASP A 701 -11.20 7.60 -32.61
N HIS A 702 -10.73 6.44 -32.16
CA HIS A 702 -11.40 5.16 -32.39
C HIS A 702 -12.81 5.11 -31.77
N LEU A 703 -12.95 5.46 -30.48
CA LEU A 703 -14.24 5.47 -29.79
C LEU A 703 -15.23 6.48 -30.40
N LEU A 704 -14.77 7.68 -30.76
CA LEU A 704 -15.59 8.67 -31.47
C LEU A 704 -16.00 8.15 -32.86
N GLY A 705 -15.13 7.42 -33.55
CA GLY A 705 -15.43 6.75 -34.81
C GLY A 705 -16.56 5.73 -34.66
N LEU A 706 -16.52 4.88 -33.63
CA LEU A 706 -17.58 3.93 -33.31
C LEU A 706 -18.91 4.65 -32.99
N LEU A 707 -18.87 5.66 -32.13
CA LEU A 707 -20.06 6.46 -31.78
C LEU A 707 -20.70 7.14 -32.99
N THR A 708 -19.88 7.59 -33.95
CA THR A 708 -20.39 8.21 -35.19
C THR A 708 -20.98 7.19 -36.16
N GLN A 709 -20.54 5.94 -36.12
CA GLN A 709 -21.09 4.85 -36.95
C GLN A 709 -22.43 4.33 -36.40
N SER A 710 -22.61 4.41 -35.08
CA SER A 710 -23.82 3.94 -34.41
C SER A 710 -24.94 4.99 -34.31
N ALA A 711 -24.60 6.28 -34.34
CA ALA A 711 -25.56 7.40 -34.38
C ALA A 711 -26.13 7.63 -35.78
#